data_AF-A0A512RS39-F1
#
_entry.id   AF-A0A512RS39-F1
#
_cell.length_a   1.000
_cell.length_b   1.000
_cell.length_c   1.000
_cell.angle_alpha   90.00
_cell.angle_beta   90.00
_cell.angle_gamma   90.00
#
_symmetry.space_group_name_H-M   'P 1'
#
loop_
_entity.id
_entity.type
_entity.pdbx_description
1 polymer ?
#
loop_
_entity_poly.entity_id
_entity_poly.type
_entity_poly.pdbx_seq_one_letter_code
_entity_poly.pdbx_strand_id
1 'polypeptide(L)'
;MHLAQSLRGLITAALTTLSFLAQAQHPIWEIGKNDNTSKDMALGPTSYKDFLPHDFGWEDRFYLVGRSTPEKDWPYVLAGPKDAWGGTSPTAGIRTHHANVVFGLENTPPNGNYKLVIDLLGYQHITPPWLKITVNGEAFLEKLTQKPKDNTITGDLTGATEHLIEIPLPSRLLKKGGNEIAFTILEGSWLVFDQVKLTGPAGVKLIHPGSVFIRKVAPAPYELEATGVQPLLVHAEHLGGKPVLQVKLDGKKVFSQRLDTAGYLFEVPMPAVKTAQQSRYEIYADDVLLQTGKVDRAPQKKQTPADYVDTRMGTAHSRWMIAPGPWMPFGMVKLSPDNQDPGWQAGYDPIYESIGTFSHIHEWTMAGLGTLPVNGPLKIKEGGQRSQGDGYRSQIDKSTEKAPLGSYEVMLKDYNIKAELTATTRCSFQRYTYPKAAGSRIMIDLQIPAEYRYDLKDVTLRKSGDRRIEGVSRQFTANAWSGDVNQDYKVHFVMEFDRPIRKFGTWMNGQISDQDIVSSGPLKDAGAFVEFDTRDNPVVQVRTGISLVSLENAALNLEQEITRPYGWSFDQVRQAQMDTWNRLLDRVKIETNDRQEKVRFYTNMYRALASRNTWSDVDGKWVDAFQQVQQLKDTTALALGCDAFWNTFWNLNQFWNLVTPEWSSRWVKSQLAMYDANGWLAKGPAGMNYVPVMVAEHEIPLIVGAYQMGIRDFDAQKAFEAMKKMQTTPPAKVGLGYAGNRDLVTYLEHRFVPFDKGRFSNTLEYAYDDWAVSQMAKALGKHEEEKLFAERGSYWRNAIDTATGYARLRKSDGSWMENFDPFKSGANKHYVEGNAWQLTYFVPQDVPALAREIGEDRFIERLSWGFTESEKLRYNAPGDQYWDYPVIQGNQQSMHFAFLFNWVKRPWLTQQWSRSIIDRYYGTGLANAYLGDEDQGQMSAWFIMAALGLFQTDGGCSTEPVYEIASPLYPMVTIDLGGQYGRGKQFVIEAKNVSKHNKYVQSAILNGKPLQSFRFPAAELLKGGRLTLEMGDVPNMEWGIE
;
A
#
# COMPACT_ATOMS: atom_id res chain seq x y z
N MET A 1 59.44 12.76 -18.09
CA MET A 1 60.04 11.57 -18.74
C MET A 1 60.40 10.56 -17.65
N HIS A 2 60.02 9.30 -17.84
CA HIS A 2 60.46 8.07 -17.15
C HIS A 2 60.90 8.02 -15.67
N LEU A 3 60.12 7.22 -14.91
CA LEU A 3 60.50 6.03 -14.14
C LEU A 3 61.68 6.04 -13.13
N ALA A 4 61.28 5.76 -11.87
CA ALA A 4 61.62 4.55 -11.10
C ALA A 4 62.85 4.49 -10.15
N GLN A 5 62.58 3.83 -9.01
CA GLN A 5 63.49 3.09 -8.11
C GLN A 5 64.41 3.91 -7.17
N SER A 6 64.68 3.48 -5.93
CA SER A 6 64.25 2.28 -5.18
C SER A 6 64.52 2.37 -3.65
N LEU A 7 63.96 1.40 -2.91
CA LEU A 7 64.43 0.83 -1.62
C LEU A 7 64.75 1.76 -0.41
N ARG A 8 63.94 1.63 0.64
CA ARG A 8 64.41 1.63 2.04
C ARG A 8 63.83 0.44 2.80
N GLY A 9 64.67 -0.54 3.13
CA GLY A 9 64.41 -1.51 4.21
C GLY A 9 64.53 -0.80 5.57
N LEU A 10 63.66 -1.11 6.55
CA LEU A 10 63.70 -2.25 7.47
C LEU A 10 64.54 -1.99 8.74
N ILE A 11 63.84 -1.91 9.89
CA ILE A 11 64.24 -2.43 11.23
C ILE A 11 65.36 -1.64 11.98
N THR A 12 65.34 -1.32 13.29
CA THR A 12 64.38 -1.26 14.43
C THR A 12 65.08 -0.46 15.58
N ALA A 13 64.51 -0.06 16.72
CA ALA A 13 63.18 0.47 17.14
C ALA A 13 63.17 0.53 18.69
N ALA A 14 62.67 1.60 19.33
CA ALA A 14 62.46 1.62 20.80
C ALA A 14 61.37 2.60 21.26
N LEU A 15 60.54 2.13 22.22
CA LEU A 15 59.71 2.93 23.15
C LEU A 15 58.60 3.83 22.57
N THR A 16 57.51 3.21 22.09
CA THR A 16 56.18 3.27 22.77
C THR A 16 55.27 2.16 22.23
N THR A 17 55.48 0.92 22.68
CA THR A 17 54.57 -0.20 22.43
C THR A 17 53.56 -0.30 23.57
N LEU A 18 52.43 0.40 23.44
CA LEU A 18 51.23 0.05 24.19
C LEU A 18 50.55 -1.08 23.42
N SER A 19 50.90 -2.32 23.80
CA SER A 19 50.38 -3.53 23.17
C SER A 19 48.87 -3.63 23.39
N PHE A 20 48.08 -3.28 22.38
CA PHE A 20 46.75 -3.84 22.24
C PHE A 20 46.92 -5.34 21.98
N LEU A 21 46.91 -6.12 23.08
CA LEU A 21 46.65 -7.55 23.00
C LEU A 21 45.34 -7.71 22.26
N ALA A 22 45.39 -8.35 21.08
CA ALA A 22 44.19 -8.75 20.36
C ALA A 22 43.45 -9.78 21.23
N GLN A 23 42.51 -9.29 22.03
CA GLN A 23 41.72 -10.12 22.93
C GLN A 23 40.95 -11.12 22.09
N ALA A 24 41.14 -12.42 22.37
CA ALA A 24 40.54 -13.49 21.57
C ALA A 24 39.02 -13.28 21.46
N GLN A 25 38.54 -13.11 20.22
CA GLN A 25 37.11 -12.99 19.95
C GLN A 25 36.48 -14.38 19.99
N HIS A 26 35.51 -14.56 20.87
CA HIS A 26 34.76 -15.80 20.98
C HIS A 26 33.48 -15.71 20.11
N PRO A 27 33.05 -16.82 19.48
CA PRO A 27 31.73 -16.88 18.85
C PRO A 27 30.65 -16.69 19.91
N ILE A 28 29.72 -15.77 19.66
CA ILE A 28 28.51 -15.57 20.47
C ILE A 28 27.41 -16.47 19.90
N TRP A 29 27.29 -16.49 18.58
CA TRP A 29 26.44 -17.41 17.82
C TRP A 29 26.93 -17.54 16.38
N GLU A 30 26.54 -18.64 15.73
CA GLU A 30 26.75 -18.91 14.30
C GLU A 30 25.52 -19.57 13.68
N ILE A 31 25.39 -19.41 12.36
CA ILE A 31 24.39 -20.01 11.48
C ILE A 31 25.18 -20.59 10.30
N GLY A 32 25.03 -21.90 10.04
CA GLY A 32 25.94 -22.62 9.15
C GLY A 32 27.36 -22.75 9.69
N LYS A 33 28.26 -23.28 8.87
CA LYS A 33 29.65 -23.59 9.21
C LYS A 33 30.59 -22.99 8.16
N ASN A 34 31.79 -22.59 8.56
CA ASN A 34 32.88 -22.39 7.61
C ASN A 34 33.43 -23.79 7.26
N ASP A 35 32.77 -24.45 6.30
CA ASP A 35 33.16 -25.78 5.79
C ASP A 35 32.91 -25.95 4.28
N ASN A 36 32.66 -24.84 3.55
CA ASN A 36 32.43 -24.80 2.11
C ASN A 36 31.19 -25.63 1.68
N THR A 37 30.13 -25.67 2.51
CA THR A 37 28.87 -26.26 2.10
C THR A 37 27.62 -25.58 2.68
N SER A 38 26.62 -25.41 1.81
CA SER A 38 25.29 -24.91 2.14
C SER A 38 24.28 -26.00 2.52
N LYS A 39 24.72 -27.26 2.66
CA LYS A 39 23.84 -28.44 2.84
C LYS A 39 23.14 -28.52 4.19
N ASP A 40 23.61 -27.79 5.20
CA ASP A 40 22.98 -27.72 6.53
C ASP A 40 22.02 -26.52 6.67
N MET A 41 21.77 -25.77 5.58
CA MET A 41 20.81 -24.67 5.53
C MET A 41 19.53 -25.06 4.77
N ALA A 42 18.43 -24.37 5.07
CA ALA A 42 17.15 -24.60 4.42
C ALA A 42 17.25 -24.38 2.90
N LEU A 43 16.61 -25.26 2.13
CA LEU A 43 16.66 -25.36 0.66
C LEU A 43 18.05 -25.71 0.07
N GLY A 44 19.09 -25.84 0.90
CA GLY A 44 20.44 -26.12 0.44
C GLY A 44 20.61 -27.54 -0.11
N PRO A 45 21.47 -27.77 -1.12
CA PRO A 45 22.26 -26.78 -1.86
C PRO A 45 21.61 -26.39 -3.21
N THR A 46 20.39 -26.85 -3.53
CA THR A 46 19.83 -26.83 -4.89
C THR A 46 18.43 -26.23 -5.04
N SER A 47 17.65 -26.09 -3.96
CA SER A 47 16.21 -25.83 -4.02
C SER A 47 15.84 -24.33 -3.95
N TYR A 48 16.69 -23.44 -4.47
CA TYR A 48 16.43 -21.99 -4.49
C TYR A 48 15.07 -21.59 -5.10
N LYS A 49 14.52 -22.39 -6.03
CA LYS A 49 13.21 -22.11 -6.64
C LYS A 49 12.04 -22.22 -5.66
N ASP A 50 12.22 -22.94 -4.55
CA ASP A 50 11.20 -23.14 -3.53
C ASP A 50 11.24 -22.06 -2.44
N PHE A 51 12.04 -20.99 -2.62
CA PHE A 51 12.24 -19.87 -1.68
C PHE A 51 10.94 -19.18 -1.27
N LEU A 52 10.10 -18.78 -2.23
CA LEU A 52 8.78 -18.18 -1.93
C LEU A 52 7.80 -19.19 -1.30
N PRO A 53 7.62 -20.43 -1.83
CA PRO A 53 6.81 -21.47 -1.18
C PRO A 53 7.19 -21.81 0.27
N HIS A 54 8.45 -21.63 0.68
CA HIS A 54 8.92 -21.84 2.06
C HIS A 54 8.93 -20.56 2.91
N ASP A 55 8.27 -19.50 2.43
CA ASP A 55 8.06 -18.25 3.14
C ASP A 55 9.34 -17.50 3.52
N PHE A 56 10.32 -17.47 2.60
CA PHE A 56 11.56 -16.71 2.74
C PHE A 56 11.52 -15.37 1.98
N GLY A 57 12.40 -14.45 2.38
CA GLY A 57 12.59 -13.14 1.74
C GLY A 57 11.78 -11.98 2.31
N TRP A 58 10.93 -12.22 3.32
CA TRP A 58 10.00 -11.23 3.86
C TRP A 58 10.54 -10.46 5.08
N GLU A 59 10.17 -9.18 5.20
CA GLU A 59 10.52 -8.30 6.34
C GLU A 59 10.06 -8.86 7.70
N ASP A 60 8.98 -9.65 7.71
CA ASP A 60 8.37 -10.25 8.90
C ASP A 60 8.92 -11.64 9.29
N ARG A 61 9.85 -12.21 8.50
CA ARG A 61 10.45 -13.53 8.73
C ARG A 61 11.88 -13.39 9.25
N PHE A 62 12.24 -14.20 10.24
CA PHE A 62 13.53 -14.09 10.94
C PHE A 62 13.98 -15.42 11.54
N TYR A 63 15.30 -15.57 11.66
CA TYR A 63 15.97 -16.61 12.41
C TYR A 63 16.22 -16.14 13.84
N LEU A 64 15.66 -16.85 14.82
CA LEU A 64 15.85 -16.54 16.24
C LEU A 64 16.97 -17.41 16.84
N VAL A 65 18.10 -16.80 17.15
CA VAL A 65 19.27 -17.47 17.75
C VAL A 65 18.87 -18.19 19.04
N GLY A 66 19.21 -19.46 19.14
CA GLY A 66 18.87 -20.33 20.27
C GLY A 66 17.46 -20.94 20.22
N ARG A 67 16.68 -20.70 19.14
CA ARG A 67 15.35 -21.30 18.93
C ARG A 67 15.17 -21.88 17.52
N SER A 68 15.59 -21.15 16.50
CA SER A 68 15.59 -21.56 15.09
C SER A 68 16.71 -22.55 14.77
N THR A 69 16.58 -23.32 13.70
CA THR A 69 17.65 -24.21 13.19
C THR A 69 17.99 -23.92 11.72
N PRO A 70 19.27 -23.96 11.29
CA PRO A 70 19.66 -23.53 9.95
C PRO A 70 18.95 -24.34 8.85
N GLU A 71 18.73 -25.63 9.08
CA GLU A 71 18.13 -26.59 8.13
C GLU A 71 16.67 -26.27 7.78
N LYS A 72 16.02 -25.38 8.55
CA LYS A 72 14.59 -25.05 8.43
C LYS A 72 14.31 -23.55 8.29
N ASP A 73 15.04 -22.73 9.04
CA ASP A 73 14.71 -21.33 9.27
C ASP A 73 15.68 -20.35 8.62
N TRP A 74 16.81 -20.82 8.09
CA TRP A 74 17.79 -19.99 7.36
C TRP A 74 17.92 -20.45 5.91
N PRO A 75 17.49 -19.67 4.92
CA PRO A 75 17.63 -20.05 3.53
C PRO A 75 19.11 -19.96 3.13
N TYR A 76 19.62 -20.99 2.46
CA TYR A 76 21.02 -20.99 1.98
C TYR A 76 21.34 -19.88 0.97
N VAL A 77 20.32 -19.30 0.37
CA VAL A 77 20.40 -18.32 -0.71
C VAL A 77 19.56 -17.08 -0.35
N LEU A 78 20.02 -15.90 -0.75
CA LEU A 78 19.23 -14.67 -0.74
C LEU A 78 19.04 -14.19 -2.19
N ALA A 79 17.78 -14.01 -2.59
CA ALA A 79 17.42 -13.47 -3.89
C ALA A 79 17.77 -11.97 -4.00
N GLY A 80 18.23 -11.55 -5.18
CA GLY A 80 18.42 -10.13 -5.51
C GLY A 80 17.30 -9.59 -6.42
N PRO A 81 17.21 -8.26 -6.62
CA PRO A 81 16.14 -7.66 -7.41
C PRO A 81 16.05 -8.08 -8.89
N LYS A 82 17.08 -8.76 -9.43
CA LYS A 82 17.10 -9.34 -10.78
C LYS A 82 16.64 -10.80 -10.83
N ASP A 83 16.33 -11.43 -9.70
CA ASP A 83 15.98 -12.85 -9.60
C ASP A 83 14.49 -13.11 -9.71
N ALA A 84 13.99 -13.35 -10.94
CA ALA A 84 12.57 -13.60 -11.21
C ALA A 84 11.93 -14.71 -10.35
N TRP A 85 12.72 -15.69 -9.88
CA TRP A 85 12.27 -16.74 -8.97
C TRP A 85 11.96 -16.24 -7.54
N GLY A 86 12.46 -15.07 -7.16
CA GLY A 86 12.02 -14.30 -5.99
C GLY A 86 10.76 -13.46 -6.22
N GLY A 87 10.09 -13.59 -7.38
CA GLY A 87 8.82 -12.91 -7.67
C GLY A 87 8.94 -11.46 -8.16
N THR A 88 10.15 -11.01 -8.50
CA THR A 88 10.41 -9.71 -9.15
C THR A 88 10.03 -9.75 -10.63
N SER A 89 9.34 -8.73 -11.13
CA SER A 89 9.12 -8.52 -12.58
C SER A 89 8.90 -7.03 -12.88
N PRO A 90 8.92 -6.59 -14.16
CA PRO A 90 8.63 -5.21 -14.50
C PRO A 90 7.22 -4.72 -14.13
N THR A 91 6.26 -5.63 -13.89
CA THR A 91 4.86 -5.29 -13.54
C THR A 91 4.52 -5.62 -12.07
N ALA A 92 4.89 -6.80 -11.57
CA ALA A 92 4.78 -7.14 -10.13
C ALA A 92 5.77 -6.39 -9.23
N GLY A 93 6.67 -5.63 -9.85
CA GLY A 93 7.62 -4.76 -9.21
C GLY A 93 8.99 -5.37 -8.89
N ILE A 94 9.98 -4.49 -8.83
CA ILE A 94 11.37 -4.79 -8.47
C ILE A 94 11.49 -4.98 -6.96
N ARG A 95 11.28 -6.21 -6.50
CA ARG A 95 11.31 -6.56 -5.06
C ARG A 95 12.73 -6.64 -4.53
N THR A 96 12.92 -6.20 -3.28
CA THR A 96 14.06 -6.58 -2.45
C THR A 96 13.65 -7.64 -1.44
N HIS A 97 14.57 -8.55 -1.13
CA HIS A 97 14.32 -9.66 -0.20
C HIS A 97 15.18 -9.52 1.05
N HIS A 98 14.69 -10.07 2.15
CA HIS A 98 15.27 -9.98 3.47
C HIS A 98 15.62 -11.35 4.04
N ALA A 99 16.83 -11.45 4.61
CA ALA A 99 17.15 -12.47 5.60
C ALA A 99 17.43 -11.74 6.92
N ASN A 100 16.71 -12.09 7.99
CA ASN A 100 16.80 -11.38 9.27
C ASN A 100 17.26 -12.32 10.38
N VAL A 101 18.20 -11.89 11.22
CA VAL A 101 18.66 -12.60 12.42
C VAL A 101 18.28 -11.80 13.66
N VAL A 102 17.69 -12.48 14.64
CA VAL A 102 17.23 -11.90 15.90
C VAL A 102 17.87 -12.68 17.06
N PHE A 103 18.37 -11.96 18.07
CA PHE A 103 19.05 -12.59 19.21
C PHE A 103 18.97 -11.71 20.46
N GLY A 104 19.00 -12.32 21.64
CA GLY A 104 19.03 -11.60 22.91
C GLY A 104 20.40 -11.67 23.59
N LEU A 105 20.84 -10.57 24.22
CA LEU A 105 22.07 -10.52 25.03
C LEU A 105 21.76 -10.21 26.50
N GLU A 106 22.28 -11.01 27.44
CA GLU A 106 22.14 -10.74 28.88
C GLU A 106 22.95 -9.51 29.33
N ASN A 107 24.07 -9.28 28.64
CA ASN A 107 25.08 -8.28 28.94
C ASN A 107 25.81 -7.79 27.68
N THR A 108 26.21 -6.52 27.68
CA THR A 108 27.00 -5.87 26.63
C THR A 108 28.13 -5.07 27.27
N PRO A 109 29.36 -5.60 27.36
CA PRO A 109 30.51 -4.89 27.92
C PRO A 109 30.77 -3.56 27.19
N PRO A 110 30.96 -2.41 27.89
CA PRO A 110 31.01 -1.09 27.26
C PRO A 110 32.11 -0.91 26.19
N ASN A 111 33.24 -1.61 26.35
CA ASN A 111 34.40 -1.57 25.48
C ASN A 111 34.60 -2.89 24.72
N GLY A 112 33.51 -3.59 24.38
CA GLY A 112 33.55 -4.84 23.64
C GLY A 112 33.86 -4.65 22.16
N ASN A 113 34.87 -5.39 21.68
CA ASN A 113 35.18 -5.50 20.25
C ASN A 113 34.36 -6.63 19.64
N TYR A 114 33.20 -6.29 19.06
CA TYR A 114 32.35 -7.23 18.33
C TYR A 114 32.68 -7.24 16.84
N LYS A 115 32.43 -8.36 16.17
CA LYS A 115 32.59 -8.49 14.72
C LYS A 115 31.51 -9.40 14.16
N LEU A 116 30.78 -8.92 13.15
CA LEU A 116 29.91 -9.75 12.32
C LEU A 116 30.74 -10.28 11.16
N VAL A 117 30.71 -11.60 10.97
CA VAL A 117 31.36 -12.31 9.87
C VAL A 117 30.27 -12.91 9.01
N ILE A 118 30.31 -12.63 7.71
CA ILE A 118 29.42 -13.18 6.70
C ILE A 118 30.32 -13.85 5.67
N ASP A 119 30.21 -15.16 5.57
CA ASP A 119 30.98 -15.98 4.66
C ASP A 119 30.06 -16.44 3.53
N LEU A 120 30.41 -16.09 2.29
CA LEU A 120 29.61 -16.38 1.12
C LEU A 120 30.29 -17.46 0.28
N LEU A 121 29.66 -18.62 0.19
CA LEU A 121 30.10 -19.73 -0.67
C LEU A 121 30.17 -19.31 -2.15
N GLY A 122 29.26 -18.42 -2.57
CA GLY A 122 29.28 -17.83 -3.90
C GLY A 122 28.20 -16.78 -4.12
N TYR A 123 28.21 -16.16 -5.30
CA TYR A 123 27.25 -15.11 -5.69
C TYR A 123 27.23 -14.92 -7.21
N GLN A 124 26.17 -14.31 -7.73
CA GLN A 124 25.99 -14.16 -9.18
C GLN A 124 27.07 -13.27 -9.82
N HIS A 125 27.79 -13.83 -10.79
CA HIS A 125 29.07 -13.30 -11.28
C HIS A 125 28.97 -12.16 -12.32
N ILE A 126 27.85 -12.02 -13.02
CA ILE A 126 27.60 -11.00 -14.08
C ILE A 126 27.01 -9.73 -13.47
N THR A 127 26.03 -9.90 -12.59
CA THR A 127 25.26 -8.84 -11.91
C THR A 127 25.41 -9.02 -10.40
N PRO A 128 26.61 -8.76 -9.85
CA PRO A 128 26.92 -9.05 -8.47
C PRO A 128 26.02 -8.27 -7.49
N PRO A 129 25.69 -8.85 -6.33
CA PRO A 129 24.92 -8.18 -5.29
C PRO A 129 25.55 -6.87 -4.80
N TRP A 130 24.70 -5.86 -4.61
CA TRP A 130 24.98 -4.75 -3.71
C TRP A 130 24.23 -4.99 -2.40
N LEU A 131 24.94 -5.48 -1.38
CA LEU A 131 24.39 -5.94 -0.12
C LEU A 131 24.32 -4.80 0.90
N LYS A 132 23.17 -4.62 1.53
CA LYS A 132 22.95 -3.79 2.71
C LYS A 132 22.78 -4.70 3.93
N ILE A 133 23.61 -4.47 4.94
CA ILE A 133 23.54 -5.13 6.25
C ILE A 133 23.13 -4.07 7.27
N THR A 134 21.97 -4.23 7.90
CA THR A 134 21.48 -3.28 8.90
C THR A 134 21.53 -3.91 10.29
N VAL A 135 22.27 -3.31 11.22
CA VAL A 135 22.43 -3.81 12.61
C VAL A 135 21.77 -2.81 13.56
N ASN A 136 20.65 -3.20 14.19
CA ASN A 136 19.85 -2.32 15.08
C ASN A 136 19.55 -0.93 14.48
N GLY A 137 19.42 -0.82 13.14
CA GLY A 137 19.14 0.41 12.41
C GLY A 137 20.35 1.12 11.78
N GLU A 138 21.59 0.75 12.10
CA GLU A 138 22.79 1.27 11.42
C GLU A 138 23.15 0.41 10.21
N ALA A 139 23.31 1.03 9.04
CA ALA A 139 23.52 0.34 7.78
C ALA A 139 24.99 0.31 7.35
N PHE A 140 25.42 -0.87 6.90
CA PHE A 140 26.69 -1.15 6.24
C PHE A 140 26.40 -1.59 4.81
N LEU A 141 27.23 -1.15 3.86
CA LEU A 141 27.03 -1.42 2.43
C LEU A 141 28.27 -2.11 1.87
N GLU A 142 28.07 -3.27 1.25
CA GLU A 142 29.13 -4.05 0.60
C GLU A 142 28.75 -4.26 -0.87
N LYS A 143 29.63 -3.86 -1.81
CA LYS A 143 29.35 -3.94 -3.24
C LYS A 143 30.26 -4.99 -3.88
N LEU A 144 29.70 -6.17 -4.09
CA LEU A 144 30.42 -7.30 -4.65
C LEU A 144 30.85 -7.00 -6.10
N THR A 145 31.98 -7.57 -6.50
CA THR A 145 32.61 -7.33 -7.81
C THR A 145 32.32 -8.45 -8.80
N GLN A 146 32.46 -8.19 -10.11
CA GLN A 146 32.34 -9.26 -11.09
C GLN A 146 33.48 -10.29 -10.93
N LYS A 147 33.16 -11.57 -11.11
CA LYS A 147 34.10 -12.70 -10.97
C LYS A 147 33.88 -13.73 -12.09
N PRO A 148 34.68 -14.81 -12.19
CA PRO A 148 34.41 -15.92 -13.10
C PRO A 148 33.05 -16.58 -12.86
N LYS A 149 32.62 -17.44 -13.79
CA LYS A 149 31.31 -18.13 -13.72
C LYS A 149 31.16 -18.90 -12.40
N ASP A 150 30.08 -18.59 -11.68
CA ASP A 150 29.70 -19.18 -10.39
C ASP A 150 28.31 -19.83 -10.52
N ASN A 151 28.22 -21.11 -10.13
CA ASN A 151 27.00 -21.95 -10.13
C ASN A 151 26.63 -22.44 -8.71
N THR A 152 27.17 -21.85 -7.65
CA THR A 152 26.97 -22.31 -6.25
C THR A 152 25.49 -22.41 -5.84
N ILE A 153 24.62 -21.56 -6.41
CA ILE A 153 23.17 -21.64 -6.23
C ILE A 153 22.55 -22.99 -6.68
N THR A 154 23.17 -23.71 -7.61
CA THR A 154 22.76 -25.05 -8.04
C THR A 154 23.58 -26.16 -7.38
N GLY A 155 24.29 -25.88 -6.30
CA GLY A 155 25.16 -26.82 -5.59
C GLY A 155 26.43 -27.23 -6.34
N ASP A 156 26.72 -26.58 -7.47
CA ASP A 156 27.96 -26.79 -8.23
C ASP A 156 29.04 -25.83 -7.73
N LEU A 157 29.98 -26.38 -6.96
CA LEU A 157 31.11 -25.64 -6.38
C LEU A 157 32.32 -25.55 -7.33
N THR A 158 32.21 -26.03 -8.57
CA THR A 158 33.32 -26.04 -9.53
C THR A 158 33.70 -24.62 -9.94
N GLY A 159 34.83 -24.13 -9.43
CA GLY A 159 35.27 -22.75 -9.64
C GLY A 159 34.59 -21.73 -8.72
N ALA A 160 33.88 -22.18 -7.68
CA ALA A 160 33.45 -21.31 -6.60
C ALA A 160 34.66 -20.62 -5.94
N THR A 161 34.41 -19.45 -5.37
CA THR A 161 35.41 -18.70 -4.61
C THR A 161 34.66 -18.00 -3.49
N GLU A 162 35.00 -18.37 -2.26
CA GLU A 162 34.46 -17.77 -1.04
C GLU A 162 34.65 -16.26 -1.05
N HIS A 163 33.71 -15.55 -0.43
CA HIS A 163 33.80 -14.11 -0.24
C HIS A 163 33.46 -13.75 1.21
N LEU A 164 34.50 -13.51 2.00
CA LEU A 164 34.42 -13.18 3.41
C LEU A 164 34.21 -11.67 3.61
N ILE A 165 33.11 -11.32 4.28
CA ILE A 165 32.79 -9.94 4.69
C ILE A 165 32.92 -9.85 6.22
N GLU A 166 33.78 -8.95 6.69
CA GLU A 166 34.03 -8.73 8.12
C GLU A 166 33.65 -7.32 8.54
N ILE A 167 32.57 -7.19 9.33
CA ILE A 167 32.06 -5.89 9.79
C ILE A 167 32.39 -5.70 11.27
N PRO A 168 33.31 -4.77 11.63
CA PRO A 168 33.57 -4.43 13.02
C PRO A 168 32.37 -3.69 13.61
N LEU A 169 31.79 -4.21 14.69
CA LEU A 169 30.62 -3.63 15.35
C LEU A 169 31.04 -2.92 16.65
N PRO A 170 30.99 -1.58 16.72
CA PRO A 170 31.25 -0.88 17.98
C PRO A 170 30.18 -1.22 19.01
N SER A 171 30.57 -1.37 20.29
CA SER A 171 29.67 -1.77 21.39
C SER A 171 28.36 -0.98 21.47
N ARG A 172 28.33 0.29 21.04
CA ARG A 172 27.11 1.13 21.00
C ARG A 172 25.99 0.57 20.11
N LEU A 173 26.30 -0.31 19.16
CA LEU A 173 25.32 -0.91 18.26
C LEU A 173 24.57 -2.10 18.86
N LEU A 174 25.16 -2.77 19.85
CA LEU A 174 24.53 -3.91 20.51
C LEU A 174 24.04 -3.49 21.90
N LYS A 175 22.86 -3.97 22.27
CA LYS A 175 22.21 -3.62 23.53
C LYS A 175 21.83 -4.89 24.31
N LYS A 176 21.77 -4.77 25.63
CA LYS A 176 21.13 -5.78 26.48
C LYS A 176 19.66 -5.94 26.08
N GLY A 177 19.17 -7.18 26.04
CA GLY A 177 17.86 -7.53 25.48
C GLY A 177 17.96 -7.92 24.00
N GLY A 178 16.87 -7.81 23.25
CA GLY A 178 16.81 -8.19 21.84
C GLY A 178 17.59 -7.26 20.91
N ASN A 179 18.24 -7.85 19.91
CA ASN A 179 19.02 -7.23 18.84
C ASN A 179 18.58 -7.84 17.50
N GLU A 180 18.77 -7.09 16.41
CA GLU A 180 18.42 -7.53 15.06
C GLU A 180 19.51 -7.18 14.03
N ILE A 181 19.68 -8.05 13.05
CA ILE A 181 20.53 -7.88 11.87
C ILE A 181 19.68 -8.24 10.65
N ALA A 182 19.60 -7.36 9.66
CA ALA A 182 18.88 -7.58 8.40
C ALA A 182 19.84 -7.53 7.21
N PHE A 183 19.73 -8.50 6.30
CA PHE A 183 20.47 -8.58 5.04
C PHE A 183 19.50 -8.33 3.88
N THR A 184 19.82 -7.36 3.03
CA THR A 184 18.99 -6.98 1.87
C THR A 184 19.87 -6.70 0.65
N ILE A 185 19.56 -7.29 -0.50
CA ILE A 185 20.25 -6.98 -1.76
C ILE A 185 19.54 -5.79 -2.44
N LEU A 186 20.22 -4.64 -2.55
CA LEU A 186 19.68 -3.39 -3.12
C LEU A 186 19.71 -3.36 -4.66
N GLU A 187 20.65 -4.10 -5.25
CA GLU A 187 20.85 -4.23 -6.69
C GLU A 187 21.56 -5.56 -6.97
N GLY A 188 21.35 -6.14 -8.15
CA GLY A 188 22.03 -7.35 -8.59
C GLY A 188 21.13 -8.59 -8.48
N SER A 189 21.77 -9.74 -8.49
CA SER A 189 21.15 -11.07 -8.36
C SER A 189 21.64 -11.71 -7.05
N TRP A 190 21.62 -13.03 -6.96
CA TRP A 190 21.68 -13.79 -5.71
C TRP A 190 23.07 -13.88 -5.07
N LEU A 191 23.07 -14.24 -3.78
CA LEU A 191 24.22 -14.75 -3.03
C LEU A 191 23.86 -16.05 -2.30
N VAL A 192 24.86 -16.87 -2.00
CA VAL A 192 24.77 -18.12 -1.22
C VAL A 192 25.64 -18.00 0.03
N PHE A 193 25.07 -18.31 1.19
CA PHE A 193 25.77 -18.31 2.47
C PHE A 193 26.55 -19.63 2.68
N ASP A 194 27.72 -19.54 3.34
CA ASP A 194 28.41 -20.66 3.99
C ASP A 194 28.25 -20.53 5.52
N GLN A 195 28.55 -19.35 6.06
CA GLN A 195 28.37 -19.04 7.48
C GLN A 195 27.94 -17.59 7.72
N VAL A 196 27.08 -17.37 8.72
CA VAL A 196 26.88 -16.05 9.36
C VAL A 196 27.15 -16.18 10.85
N LYS A 197 28.09 -15.39 11.38
CA LYS A 197 28.61 -15.53 12.74
C LYS A 197 28.87 -14.18 13.41
N LEU A 198 28.41 -14.02 14.65
CA LEU A 198 28.76 -12.88 15.49
C LEU A 198 29.82 -13.31 16.52
N THR A 199 30.95 -12.62 16.54
CA THR A 199 31.97 -12.78 17.58
C THR A 199 32.06 -11.56 18.49
N GLY A 200 32.61 -11.75 19.69
CA GLY A 200 32.82 -10.67 20.64
C GLY A 200 33.67 -11.06 21.84
N PRO A 201 33.70 -10.22 22.90
CA PRO A 201 34.50 -10.46 24.09
C PRO A 201 34.07 -11.72 24.86
N ALA A 202 35.03 -12.34 25.55
CA ALA A 202 34.74 -13.40 26.51
C ALA A 202 33.72 -12.93 27.57
N GLY A 203 32.74 -13.78 27.89
CA GLY A 203 31.73 -13.52 28.92
C GLY A 203 30.48 -12.77 28.46
N VAL A 204 30.31 -12.47 27.17
CA VAL A 204 29.00 -12.12 26.61
C VAL A 204 28.12 -13.36 26.60
N LYS A 205 26.87 -13.26 27.09
CA LYS A 205 25.91 -14.37 27.15
C LYS A 205 24.65 -14.09 26.33
N LEU A 206 24.14 -15.14 25.70
CA LEU A 206 22.85 -15.15 25.03
C LEU A 206 21.69 -15.26 26.02
N ILE A 207 20.60 -14.56 25.74
CA ILE A 207 19.29 -14.88 26.31
C ILE A 207 18.74 -16.06 25.51
N HIS A 208 18.57 -17.21 26.16
CA HIS A 208 17.88 -18.35 25.56
C HIS A 208 16.36 -18.15 25.65
N PRO A 209 15.63 -18.06 24.51
CA PRO A 209 14.20 -17.77 24.55
C PRO A 209 13.36 -18.92 25.14
N GLY A 210 12.36 -18.56 25.96
CA GLY A 210 11.36 -19.49 26.48
C GLY A 210 10.16 -19.62 25.53
N SER A 211 8.94 -19.63 26.10
CA SER A 211 7.69 -19.51 25.34
C SER A 211 7.46 -18.12 24.75
N VAL A 212 8.19 -17.10 25.23
CA VAL A 212 8.10 -15.70 24.81
C VAL A 212 9.50 -15.08 24.75
N PHE A 213 9.75 -14.22 23.77
CA PHE A 213 10.97 -13.40 23.67
C PHE A 213 10.62 -11.91 23.63
N ILE A 214 11.28 -11.10 24.47
CA ILE A 214 11.07 -9.65 24.50
C ILE A 214 12.14 -8.97 23.64
N ARG A 215 11.76 -8.49 22.45
CA ARG A 215 12.67 -7.76 21.55
C ARG A 215 13.07 -6.41 22.11
N LYS A 216 12.08 -5.63 22.57
CA LYS A 216 12.25 -4.22 22.94
C LYS A 216 11.21 -3.81 23.97
N VAL A 217 11.65 -2.99 24.92
CA VAL A 217 10.79 -2.29 25.88
C VAL A 217 11.16 -0.80 25.84
N ALA A 218 10.19 0.08 25.69
CA ALA A 218 10.40 1.53 25.69
C ALA A 218 9.15 2.29 26.17
N PRO A 219 9.29 3.42 26.89
CA PRO A 219 8.16 4.31 27.12
C PRO A 219 7.70 4.89 25.77
N ALA A 220 6.38 4.98 25.55
CA ALA A 220 5.83 5.66 24.39
C ALA A 220 6.13 7.17 24.48
N PRO A 221 6.49 7.83 23.36
CA PRO A 221 6.65 9.29 23.30
C PRO A 221 5.29 10.04 23.20
N TYR A 222 4.23 9.43 23.74
CA TYR A 222 2.85 9.91 23.66
C TYR A 222 1.97 9.37 24.80
N GLU A 223 0.86 10.07 25.04
CA GLU A 223 -0.24 9.67 25.91
C GLU A 223 -1.47 9.34 25.05
N LEU A 224 -2.18 8.24 25.32
CA LEU A 224 -3.40 7.89 24.60
C LEU A 224 -4.53 8.83 25.01
N GLU A 225 -5.12 9.60 24.08
CA GLU A 225 -6.14 10.59 24.42
C GLU A 225 -7.36 9.97 25.12
N ALA A 226 -7.82 8.81 24.66
CA ALA A 226 -9.01 8.14 25.17
C ALA A 226 -8.90 7.69 26.65
N THR A 227 -7.68 7.52 27.18
CA THR A 227 -7.45 6.93 28.52
C THR A 227 -6.51 7.73 29.42
N GLY A 228 -5.76 8.70 28.89
CA GLY A 228 -4.80 9.51 29.66
C GLY A 228 -3.62 8.71 30.23
N VAL A 229 -3.23 7.62 29.57
CA VAL A 229 -2.06 6.79 29.94
C VAL A 229 -0.93 7.00 28.93
N GLN A 230 0.32 6.98 29.40
CA GLN A 230 1.52 6.90 28.56
C GLN A 230 1.87 5.41 28.39
N PRO A 231 1.68 4.76 27.22
CA PRO A 231 1.96 3.34 27.13
C PRO A 231 3.43 2.99 27.40
N LEU A 232 3.66 1.84 28.00
CA LEU A 232 4.92 1.12 27.92
C LEU A 232 4.84 0.21 26.68
N LEU A 233 5.65 0.49 25.66
CA LEU A 233 5.70 -0.33 24.46
C LEU A 233 6.51 -1.59 24.73
N VAL A 234 5.85 -2.75 24.63
CA VAL A 234 6.46 -4.07 24.82
C VAL A 234 6.34 -4.87 23.53
N HIS A 235 7.46 -5.01 22.82
CA HIS A 235 7.56 -5.85 21.62
C HIS A 235 7.89 -7.28 22.03
N ALA A 236 6.93 -8.19 21.87
CA ALA A 236 7.00 -9.56 22.36
C ALA A 236 6.70 -10.57 21.24
N GLU A 237 7.60 -11.54 21.07
CA GLU A 237 7.40 -12.70 20.19
C GLU A 237 6.87 -13.88 21.00
N HIS A 238 5.85 -14.55 20.50
CA HIS A 238 5.38 -15.85 20.98
C HIS A 238 6.10 -16.97 20.23
N LEU A 239 6.62 -17.94 20.98
CA LEU A 239 7.44 -19.02 20.43
C LEU A 239 6.84 -20.41 20.68
N GLY A 240 5.68 -20.49 21.35
CA GLY A 240 4.93 -21.71 21.60
C GLY A 240 4.07 -21.69 22.87
N GLY A 241 3.15 -22.65 22.97
CA GLY A 241 2.18 -22.74 24.08
C GLY A 241 1.06 -21.71 23.98
N LYS A 242 0.34 -21.44 25.08
CA LYS A 242 -0.64 -20.35 25.20
C LYS A 242 -0.32 -19.46 26.44
N PRO A 243 0.91 -18.92 26.56
CA PRO A 243 1.41 -18.29 27.80
C PRO A 243 0.67 -17.00 28.14
N VAL A 244 0.64 -16.63 29.42
CA VAL A 244 0.10 -15.35 29.89
C VAL A 244 1.24 -14.37 30.13
N LEU A 245 1.37 -13.38 29.24
CA LEU A 245 2.27 -12.24 29.41
C LEU A 245 1.70 -11.30 30.48
N GLN A 246 2.44 -11.09 31.56
CA GLN A 246 2.09 -10.13 32.61
C GLN A 246 3.15 -9.03 32.69
N VAL A 247 2.72 -7.78 32.91
CA VAL A 247 3.63 -6.67 33.20
C VAL A 247 3.29 -6.02 34.52
N LYS A 248 4.31 -5.82 35.36
CA LYS A 248 4.25 -5.02 36.58
C LYS A 248 5.01 -3.71 36.37
N LEU A 249 4.44 -2.63 36.88
CA LEU A 249 5.07 -1.32 36.98
C LEU A 249 5.13 -0.93 38.46
N ASP A 250 6.33 -0.61 38.96
CA ASP A 250 6.58 -0.28 40.37
C ASP A 250 5.97 -1.31 41.34
N GLY A 251 6.11 -2.60 41.00
CA GLY A 251 5.59 -3.76 41.74
C GLY A 251 4.10 -4.09 41.54
N LYS A 252 3.32 -3.20 40.90
CA LYS A 252 1.87 -3.40 40.65
C LYS A 252 1.62 -4.00 39.28
N LYS A 253 0.82 -5.06 39.17
CA LYS A 253 0.39 -5.60 37.87
C LYS A 253 -0.48 -4.57 37.14
N VAL A 254 -0.07 -4.18 35.94
CA VAL A 254 -0.78 -3.22 35.07
C VAL A 254 -1.35 -3.88 33.81
N PHE A 255 -0.84 -5.06 33.43
CA PHE A 255 -1.24 -5.75 32.19
C PHE A 255 -1.17 -7.26 32.34
N SER A 256 -2.06 -7.94 31.63
CA SER A 256 -2.14 -9.41 31.57
C SER A 256 -2.83 -9.77 30.25
N GLN A 257 -2.12 -10.43 29.33
CA GLN A 257 -2.65 -10.87 28.04
C GLN A 257 -2.24 -12.32 27.80
N ARG A 258 -3.18 -13.17 27.35
CA ARG A 258 -2.83 -14.50 26.83
C ARG A 258 -2.29 -14.32 25.41
N LEU A 259 -1.10 -14.86 25.16
CA LEU A 259 -0.48 -14.88 23.84
C LEU A 259 -0.86 -16.16 23.10
N ASP A 260 -1.11 -16.00 21.81
CA ASP A 260 -1.52 -17.06 20.91
C ASP A 260 -1.08 -16.82 19.44
N THR A 261 -0.23 -15.82 19.18
CA THR A 261 0.29 -15.48 17.84
C THR A 261 1.74 -15.03 17.89
N ALA A 262 2.47 -15.23 16.78
CA ALA A 262 3.93 -15.08 16.71
C ALA A 262 4.53 -13.75 17.22
N GLY A 263 3.85 -12.61 17.11
CA GLY A 263 4.42 -11.31 17.47
C GLY A 263 3.37 -10.26 17.79
N TYR A 264 3.71 -9.37 18.74
CA TYR A 264 2.86 -8.27 19.21
C TYR A 264 3.68 -7.03 19.59
N LEU A 265 3.13 -5.83 19.37
CA LEU A 265 3.65 -4.58 19.94
C LEU A 265 2.66 -3.97 20.93
N PHE A 266 2.66 -4.46 22.17
CA PHE A 266 1.68 -4.06 23.17
C PHE A 266 1.85 -2.62 23.66
N GLU A 267 0.75 -1.86 23.68
CA GLU A 267 0.57 -0.63 24.45
C GLU A 267 0.16 -0.96 25.89
N VAL A 268 1.14 -1.37 26.71
CA VAL A 268 0.91 -1.69 28.13
C VAL A 268 0.55 -0.41 28.89
N PRO A 269 -0.57 -0.33 29.64
CA PRO A 269 -0.98 0.90 30.30
C PRO A 269 -0.01 1.26 31.44
N MET A 270 0.60 2.44 31.31
CA MET A 270 1.41 3.07 32.36
C MET A 270 0.83 4.48 32.57
N PRO A 271 0.51 4.90 33.81
CA PRO A 271 -0.15 6.20 34.02
C PRO A 271 0.66 7.37 33.45
N ALA A 272 0.01 8.40 32.91
CA ALA A 272 0.69 9.66 32.60
C ALA A 272 1.27 10.30 33.87
N VAL A 273 2.30 11.14 33.72
CA VAL A 273 2.96 11.83 34.83
C VAL A 273 3.04 13.33 34.54
N LYS A 274 2.80 14.17 35.56
CA LYS A 274 2.87 15.64 35.41
C LYS A 274 4.30 16.19 35.51
N THR A 275 5.21 15.41 36.07
CA THR A 275 6.62 15.74 36.29
C THR A 275 7.47 14.53 35.91
N ALA A 276 8.69 14.76 35.44
CA ALA A 276 9.58 13.67 35.07
C ALA A 276 9.89 12.75 36.28
N GLN A 277 9.79 11.45 36.09
CA GLN A 277 10.11 10.44 37.12
C GLN A 277 10.57 9.13 36.47
N GLN A 278 11.23 8.27 37.25
CA GLN A 278 11.67 6.96 36.80
C GLN A 278 10.83 5.85 37.46
N SER A 279 10.39 4.88 36.67
CA SER A 279 9.68 3.68 37.15
C SER A 279 10.45 2.40 36.82
N ARG A 280 10.23 1.36 37.62
CA ARG A 280 10.74 0.01 37.37
C ARG A 280 9.65 -0.84 36.71
N TYR A 281 10.01 -1.57 35.66
CA TYR A 281 9.13 -2.57 35.05
C TYR A 281 9.65 -3.99 35.27
N GLU A 282 8.73 -4.95 35.30
CA GLU A 282 8.99 -6.39 35.35
C GLU A 282 8.00 -7.10 34.41
N ILE A 283 8.52 -7.90 33.47
CA ILE A 283 7.75 -8.63 32.46
C ILE A 283 7.90 -10.12 32.72
N TYR A 284 6.78 -10.83 32.79
CA TYR A 284 6.71 -12.26 33.07
C TYR A 284 5.92 -13.00 31.98
N ALA A 285 6.25 -14.25 31.71
CA ALA A 285 5.35 -15.20 31.05
C ALA A 285 5.14 -16.40 31.98
N ASP A 286 3.88 -16.72 32.28
CA ASP A 286 3.51 -17.81 33.21
C ASP A 286 4.29 -17.76 34.53
N ASP A 287 4.32 -16.55 35.12
CA ASP A 287 5.04 -16.17 36.35
C ASP A 287 6.58 -16.29 36.32
N VAL A 288 7.18 -16.71 35.19
CA VAL A 288 8.63 -16.67 34.96
C VAL A 288 9.06 -15.27 34.52
N LEU A 289 10.00 -14.64 35.24
CA LEU A 289 10.53 -13.31 34.90
C LEU A 289 11.37 -13.38 33.62
N LEU A 290 10.92 -12.70 32.56
CA LEU A 290 11.64 -12.58 31.29
C LEU A 290 12.60 -11.39 31.28
N GLN A 291 12.14 -10.25 31.77
CA GLN A 291 12.92 -9.00 31.74
C GLN A 291 12.50 -8.05 32.87
N THR A 292 13.47 -7.36 33.45
CA THR A 292 13.22 -6.20 34.32
C THR A 292 14.15 -5.06 33.91
N GLY A 293 13.68 -3.83 34.08
CA GLY A 293 14.46 -2.64 33.79
C GLY A 293 13.82 -1.40 34.38
N LYS A 294 14.30 -0.24 33.95
CA LYS A 294 13.72 1.05 34.31
C LYS A 294 13.31 1.82 33.06
N VAL A 295 12.30 2.67 33.20
CA VAL A 295 11.85 3.60 32.18
C VAL A 295 11.67 4.98 32.78
N ASP A 296 12.12 5.98 32.03
CA ASP A 296 11.89 7.39 32.36
C ASP A 296 10.56 7.83 31.76
N ARG A 297 9.76 8.53 32.57
CA ARG A 297 8.40 8.97 32.28
C ARG A 297 8.39 10.49 32.41
N ALA A 298 7.69 11.16 31.51
CA ALA A 298 7.50 12.61 31.50
C ALA A 298 6.16 12.92 30.80
N PRO A 299 5.54 14.10 30.99
CA PRO A 299 4.37 14.50 30.20
C PRO A 299 4.65 14.35 28.70
N GLN A 300 3.74 13.71 27.97
CA GLN A 300 3.86 13.55 26.51
C GLN A 300 2.74 14.28 25.77
N LYS A 301 2.84 14.34 24.45
CA LYS A 301 1.74 14.78 23.59
C LYS A 301 0.65 13.71 23.56
N LYS A 302 -0.61 14.13 23.44
CA LYS A 302 -1.71 13.22 23.14
C LYS A 302 -1.55 12.59 21.75
N GLN A 303 -1.89 11.31 21.64
CA GLN A 303 -1.99 10.56 20.39
C GLN A 303 -3.45 10.37 19.99
N THR A 304 -3.72 10.58 18.70
CA THR A 304 -5.02 10.45 18.03
C THR A 304 -4.98 9.32 16.98
N PRO A 305 -6.12 8.88 16.40
CA PRO A 305 -6.12 7.89 15.32
C PRO A 305 -5.17 8.20 14.15
N ALA A 306 -5.06 9.47 13.76
CA ALA A 306 -4.17 9.91 12.68
C ALA A 306 -2.68 9.66 12.95
N ASP A 307 -2.25 9.67 14.22
CA ASP A 307 -0.86 9.41 14.61
C ASP A 307 -0.45 7.92 14.52
N TYR A 308 -1.42 7.01 14.31
CA TYR A 308 -1.13 5.61 13.97
C TYR A 308 -0.85 5.40 12.48
N VAL A 309 -1.19 6.35 11.61
CA VAL A 309 -1.00 6.21 10.15
C VAL A 309 0.48 6.42 9.78
N ASP A 310 1.09 5.44 9.12
CA ASP A 310 2.40 5.58 8.48
C ASP A 310 2.24 5.58 6.96
N THR A 311 2.41 6.74 6.32
CA THR A 311 2.20 6.86 4.87
C THR A 311 3.27 6.14 4.03
N ARG A 312 4.34 5.61 4.65
CA ARG A 312 5.36 4.76 3.98
C ARG A 312 4.96 3.29 3.93
N MET A 313 3.91 2.89 4.65
CA MET A 313 3.41 1.51 4.61
C MET A 313 3.00 1.16 3.17
N GLY A 314 3.63 0.12 2.62
CA GLY A 314 3.42 -0.33 1.24
C GLY A 314 4.02 0.55 0.14
N THR A 315 4.96 1.46 0.44
CA THR A 315 5.62 2.28 -0.60
C THR A 315 6.90 1.66 -1.19
N ALA A 316 7.23 0.40 -0.89
CA ALA A 316 8.30 -0.30 -1.59
C ALA A 316 7.71 -1.14 -2.71
N HIS A 317 8.41 -1.17 -3.85
CA HIS A 317 7.99 -1.78 -5.10
C HIS A 317 6.54 -1.48 -5.54
N SER A 318 6.01 -0.33 -5.13
CA SER A 318 4.70 0.19 -5.50
C SER A 318 4.72 0.91 -6.85
N ARG A 319 3.53 1.19 -7.39
CA ARG A 319 3.32 2.10 -8.53
C ARG A 319 3.06 3.54 -8.07
N TRP A 320 3.12 4.46 -9.03
CA TRP A 320 3.00 5.92 -8.90
C TRP A 320 1.85 6.45 -8.02
N MET A 321 0.75 5.70 -7.89
CA MET A 321 -0.43 6.12 -7.11
C MET A 321 -0.30 5.86 -5.60
N ILE A 322 0.81 5.25 -5.14
CA ILE A 322 1.18 5.16 -3.72
C ILE A 322 2.48 5.92 -3.47
N ALA A 323 2.48 6.74 -2.42
CA ALA A 323 3.66 7.47 -1.98
C ALA A 323 3.53 7.88 -0.49
N PRO A 324 4.61 8.34 0.16
CA PRO A 324 4.60 8.79 1.56
C PRO A 324 4.12 10.23 1.76
N GLY A 325 3.67 10.90 0.70
CA GLY A 325 3.18 12.27 0.74
C GLY A 325 2.00 12.52 1.70
N PRO A 326 1.87 13.74 2.26
CA PRO A 326 0.75 14.13 3.12
C PRO A 326 -0.51 14.41 2.29
N TRP A 327 -1.30 13.38 1.97
CA TRP A 327 -2.48 13.54 1.11
C TRP A 327 -3.76 13.82 1.91
N MET A 328 -4.66 14.61 1.31
CA MET A 328 -6.02 14.80 1.82
C MET A 328 -6.94 13.70 1.28
N PRO A 329 -8.09 13.42 1.92
CA PRO A 329 -9.11 12.55 1.36
C PRO A 329 -9.51 13.02 -0.04
N PHE A 330 -9.37 12.14 -1.02
CA PHE A 330 -9.57 12.41 -2.45
C PHE A 330 -8.84 13.67 -2.97
N GLY A 331 -7.59 13.92 -2.53
CA GLY A 331 -6.82 15.11 -2.90
C GLY A 331 -6.58 15.25 -4.41
N MET A 332 -6.68 16.48 -4.93
CA MET A 332 -6.13 16.86 -6.24
C MET A 332 -4.61 17.03 -6.13
N VAL A 333 -4.14 17.72 -5.08
CA VAL A 333 -2.73 17.77 -4.70
C VAL A 333 -2.42 16.56 -3.84
N LYS A 334 -1.56 15.71 -4.38
CA LYS A 334 -0.91 14.58 -3.72
C LYS A 334 0.58 14.85 -3.62
N LEU A 335 0.98 15.91 -2.90
CA LEU A 335 2.40 16.29 -2.79
C LEU A 335 3.22 15.15 -2.17
N SER A 336 4.30 14.70 -2.81
CA SER A 336 5.19 13.62 -2.31
C SER A 336 6.63 13.78 -2.80
N PRO A 337 7.65 13.25 -2.11
CA PRO A 337 8.97 12.99 -2.71
C PRO A 337 8.91 11.96 -3.84
N ASP A 338 9.68 12.22 -4.89
CA ASP A 338 9.98 11.30 -5.99
C ASP A 338 11.47 10.98 -6.00
N ASN A 339 11.81 9.71 -6.13
CA ASN A 339 13.19 9.25 -6.13
C ASN A 339 13.55 8.22 -7.21
N GLN A 340 12.59 7.71 -7.98
CA GLN A 340 12.84 6.73 -9.04
C GLN A 340 12.95 7.35 -10.46
N ASP A 341 13.62 6.62 -11.34
CA ASP A 341 13.64 6.89 -12.80
C ASP A 341 12.26 6.55 -13.43
N PRO A 342 11.94 7.03 -14.66
CA PRO A 342 10.66 6.75 -15.31
C PRO A 342 10.42 5.25 -15.60
N GLY A 343 9.18 4.80 -15.42
CA GLY A 343 8.76 3.40 -15.65
C GLY A 343 7.58 3.01 -14.75
N TRP A 344 7.09 1.78 -14.85
CA TRP A 344 5.89 1.26 -14.13
C TRP A 344 5.84 1.60 -12.63
N GLN A 345 7.01 1.60 -11.98
CA GLN A 345 7.17 1.89 -10.56
C GLN A 345 7.82 3.26 -10.30
N ALA A 346 7.67 4.25 -11.18
CA ALA A 346 8.18 5.59 -10.90
C ALA A 346 7.48 6.19 -9.66
N GLY A 347 8.06 7.27 -9.12
CA GLY A 347 7.60 7.91 -7.89
C GLY A 347 8.58 7.63 -6.77
N TYR A 348 8.10 6.99 -5.70
CA TYR A 348 8.87 6.73 -4.48
C TYR A 348 9.05 5.24 -4.18
N ASP A 349 10.30 4.83 -3.94
CA ASP A 349 10.64 3.58 -3.27
C ASP A 349 11.71 3.83 -2.18
N PRO A 350 11.52 3.33 -0.94
CA PRO A 350 12.39 3.59 0.18
C PRO A 350 13.83 3.04 0.06
N ILE A 351 14.13 2.16 -0.91
CA ILE A 351 15.50 1.67 -1.16
C ILE A 351 16.40 2.72 -1.84
N TYR A 352 15.82 3.76 -2.43
CA TYR A 352 16.56 4.88 -3.02
C TYR A 352 16.73 6.00 -2.00
N GLU A 353 17.92 6.12 -1.43
CA GLU A 353 18.27 7.15 -0.44
C GLU A 353 18.65 8.50 -1.08
N SER A 354 17.92 8.90 -2.13
CA SER A 354 17.97 10.22 -2.76
C SER A 354 16.56 10.74 -3.05
N ILE A 355 16.43 12.01 -3.44
CA ILE A 355 15.18 12.64 -3.92
C ILE A 355 15.52 13.46 -5.15
N GLY A 356 14.79 13.18 -6.24
CA GLY A 356 14.81 13.96 -7.48
C GLY A 356 13.98 15.23 -7.33
N THR A 357 12.72 15.10 -6.91
CA THR A 357 11.77 16.22 -6.82
C THR A 357 10.69 15.97 -5.77
N PHE A 358 9.89 16.99 -5.46
CA PHE A 358 8.63 16.89 -4.73
C PHE A 358 7.49 17.26 -5.68
N SER A 359 6.72 16.29 -6.19
CA SER A 359 5.68 16.53 -7.20
C SER A 359 4.26 16.53 -6.66
N HIS A 360 3.35 17.24 -7.35
CA HIS A 360 2.01 17.56 -6.85
C HIS A 360 0.90 16.57 -7.28
N ILE A 361 1.08 15.76 -8.32
CA ILE A 361 0.04 14.89 -8.90
C ILE A 361 0.54 13.45 -8.97
N HIS A 362 -0.13 12.58 -8.20
CA HIS A 362 0.08 11.13 -8.16
C HIS A 362 -1.24 10.41 -8.49
N GLU A 363 -1.66 10.51 -9.74
CA GLU A 363 -2.84 9.86 -10.33
C GLU A 363 -2.38 9.04 -11.54
N TRP A 364 -3.08 7.96 -11.84
CA TRP A 364 -2.76 7.11 -12.98
C TRP A 364 -2.76 7.93 -14.28
N THR A 365 -1.69 7.80 -15.08
CA THR A 365 -1.43 8.56 -16.32
C THR A 365 -1.12 10.07 -16.18
N MET A 366 -1.11 10.63 -14.97
CA MET A 366 -0.92 12.07 -14.72
C MET A 366 0.24 12.38 -13.75
N ALA A 367 0.95 13.49 -13.99
CA ALA A 367 2.16 13.87 -13.27
C ALA A 367 2.42 15.40 -13.28
N GLY A 368 3.56 15.80 -12.71
CA GLY A 368 3.88 17.19 -12.39
C GLY A 368 3.05 17.68 -11.19
N LEU A 369 3.11 18.93 -10.76
CA LEU A 369 4.17 19.92 -10.91
C LEU A 369 5.33 19.57 -9.97
N GLY A 370 6.58 19.50 -10.46
CA GLY A 370 7.75 19.18 -9.63
C GLY A 370 8.31 20.40 -8.91
N THR A 371 8.81 20.22 -7.68
CA THR A 371 9.53 21.26 -6.92
C THR A 371 10.71 20.69 -6.13
N LEU A 372 11.88 21.34 -6.14
CA LEU A 372 13.00 20.95 -5.27
C LEU A 372 13.79 22.17 -4.75
N PRO A 373 14.09 22.27 -3.44
CA PRO A 373 14.96 23.32 -2.91
C PRO A 373 16.45 22.95 -3.10
N VAL A 374 17.24 23.87 -3.65
CA VAL A 374 18.66 23.65 -3.96
C VAL A 374 19.52 24.88 -3.62
N ASN A 375 20.83 24.71 -3.57
CA ASN A 375 21.81 25.81 -3.54
C ASN A 375 23.06 25.45 -4.37
N GLY A 376 24.13 26.24 -4.27
CA GLY A 376 25.34 26.02 -5.08
C GLY A 376 25.14 26.40 -6.56
N PRO A 377 25.88 25.80 -7.51
CA PRO A 377 25.70 26.05 -8.95
C PRO A 377 24.28 25.73 -9.43
N LEU A 378 23.84 26.38 -10.51
CA LEU A 378 22.57 26.05 -11.16
C LEU A 378 22.72 24.77 -11.99
N LYS A 379 21.81 23.82 -11.79
CA LYS A 379 21.64 22.62 -12.62
C LYS A 379 20.17 22.51 -13.00
N ILE A 380 19.89 22.18 -14.26
CA ILE A 380 18.55 22.15 -14.86
C ILE A 380 18.17 20.75 -15.40
N LYS A 381 18.82 19.72 -14.86
CA LYS A 381 18.48 18.31 -15.08
C LYS A 381 18.41 17.66 -13.72
N GLU A 382 17.46 16.77 -13.50
CA GLU A 382 17.30 16.09 -12.22
C GLU A 382 18.51 15.20 -11.89
N GLY A 383 18.90 14.32 -12.81
CA GLY A 383 19.92 13.28 -12.58
C GLY A 383 19.31 11.95 -12.12
N GLY A 384 19.98 10.85 -12.39
CA GLY A 384 19.43 9.49 -12.19
C GLY A 384 19.29 9.05 -10.72
N GLN A 385 18.37 8.12 -10.47
CA GLN A 385 18.00 7.64 -9.13
C GLN A 385 19.14 7.10 -8.23
N ARG A 386 20.27 6.68 -8.81
CA ARG A 386 21.47 6.18 -8.09
C ARG A 386 22.76 6.93 -8.43
N SER A 387 22.73 8.00 -9.23
CA SER A 387 23.91 8.80 -9.54
C SER A 387 24.15 9.89 -8.49
N GLN A 388 25.39 10.37 -8.42
CA GLN A 388 25.78 11.49 -7.58
C GLN A 388 26.31 12.64 -8.45
N GLY A 389 25.69 13.81 -8.33
CA GLY A 389 26.20 15.06 -8.89
C GLY A 389 25.92 15.32 -10.38
N ASP A 390 25.29 14.40 -11.12
CA ASP A 390 24.95 14.57 -12.55
C ASP A 390 23.77 15.53 -12.79
N GLY A 391 22.95 15.78 -11.77
CA GLY A 391 21.86 16.76 -11.81
C GLY A 391 21.59 17.44 -10.47
N TYR A 392 20.40 18.03 -10.33
CA TYR A 392 19.94 18.75 -9.15
C TYR A 392 19.37 17.84 -8.03
N ARG A 393 19.20 16.54 -8.28
CA ARG A 393 18.85 15.51 -7.29
C ARG A 393 19.78 15.56 -6.08
N SER A 394 19.23 15.27 -4.91
CA SER A 394 19.97 15.24 -3.65
C SER A 394 19.92 13.88 -2.96
N GLN A 395 21.03 13.38 -2.46
CA GLN A 395 21.05 12.30 -1.46
C GLN A 395 20.31 12.75 -0.18
N ILE A 396 19.65 11.84 0.54
CA ILE A 396 18.97 12.15 1.80
C ILE A 396 19.67 11.56 3.02
N ASP A 397 19.47 12.18 4.18
CA ASP A 397 19.66 11.49 5.45
C ASP A 397 18.41 10.68 5.79
N LYS A 398 18.44 9.39 5.42
CA LYS A 398 17.35 8.44 5.69
C LYS A 398 16.99 8.35 7.18
N SER A 399 17.89 8.68 8.10
CA SER A 399 17.59 8.73 9.55
C SER A 399 16.73 9.93 9.96
N THR A 400 16.68 10.97 9.12
CA THR A 400 15.85 12.17 9.33
C THR A 400 14.48 12.08 8.66
N GLU A 401 14.28 11.11 7.76
CA GLU A 401 13.05 10.97 6.99
C GLU A 401 11.86 10.59 7.89
N LYS A 402 10.80 11.39 7.85
CA LYS A 402 9.55 11.14 8.56
C LYS A 402 8.39 11.44 7.63
N ALA A 403 7.38 10.57 7.69
CA ALA A 403 6.13 10.75 6.95
C ALA A 403 4.91 10.44 7.85
N PRO A 404 4.73 11.14 8.98
CA PRO A 404 3.47 11.07 9.71
C PRO A 404 2.34 11.65 8.84
N LEU A 405 1.11 11.20 9.06
CA LEU A 405 -0.04 11.81 8.43
C LEU A 405 -0.05 13.34 8.67
N GLY A 406 -0.22 14.09 7.59
CA GLY A 406 -0.23 15.55 7.60
C GLY A 406 1.11 16.22 7.26
N SER A 407 2.24 15.50 7.26
CA SER A 407 3.50 16.08 6.77
C SER A 407 4.56 15.08 6.34
N TYR A 408 5.36 15.44 5.34
CA TYR A 408 6.65 14.78 5.05
C TYR A 408 7.82 15.68 5.48
N GLU A 409 8.89 15.11 6.03
CA GLU A 409 10.08 15.81 6.53
C GLU A 409 11.36 15.02 6.18
N VAL A 410 12.39 15.68 5.62
CA VAL A 410 13.70 15.05 5.37
C VAL A 410 14.83 16.07 5.27
N MET A 411 16.08 15.64 5.53
CA MET A 411 17.29 16.40 5.24
C MET A 411 17.88 16.00 3.87
N LEU A 412 17.99 16.97 2.97
CA LEU A 412 18.68 16.87 1.67
C LEU A 412 20.18 17.13 1.90
N LYS A 413 20.98 16.05 1.90
CA LYS A 413 22.41 16.08 2.30
C LYS A 413 23.25 16.99 1.39
N ASP A 414 23.08 16.88 0.08
CA ASP A 414 23.99 17.51 -0.89
C ASP A 414 23.89 19.05 -0.88
N TYR A 415 22.79 19.58 -0.34
CA TYR A 415 22.56 21.02 -0.17
C TYR A 415 22.51 21.47 1.29
N ASN A 416 22.51 20.54 2.25
CA ASN A 416 22.25 20.77 3.67
C ASN A 416 20.93 21.54 3.91
N ILE A 417 19.85 21.11 3.24
CA ILE A 417 18.52 21.73 3.32
C ILE A 417 17.55 20.80 4.03
N LYS A 418 16.88 21.28 5.07
CA LYS A 418 15.70 20.60 5.62
C LYS A 418 14.48 20.93 4.75
N ALA A 419 13.80 19.90 4.24
CA ALA A 419 12.52 20.03 3.56
C ALA A 419 11.37 19.53 4.45
N GLU A 420 10.28 20.30 4.49
CA GLU A 420 9.04 20.00 5.20
C GLU A 420 7.84 20.30 4.29
N LEU A 421 6.93 19.34 4.12
CA LEU A 421 5.81 19.38 3.18
C LEU A 421 4.48 19.17 3.91
N THR A 422 3.41 19.86 3.51
CA THR A 422 2.02 19.58 3.88
C THR A 422 1.08 20.00 2.73
N ALA A 423 -0.17 19.56 2.71
CA ALA A 423 -1.11 19.86 1.63
C ALA A 423 -2.56 19.96 2.09
N THR A 424 -3.34 20.71 1.32
CA THR A 424 -4.81 20.71 1.35
C THR A 424 -5.34 19.92 0.14
N THR A 425 -6.63 20.01 -0.19
CA THR A 425 -7.20 19.24 -1.30
C THR A 425 -6.61 19.67 -2.65
N ARG A 426 -6.36 20.97 -2.86
CA ARG A 426 -5.92 21.55 -4.16
C ARG A 426 -4.66 22.40 -4.07
N CYS A 427 -4.03 22.43 -2.89
CA CYS A 427 -2.86 23.27 -2.66
C CYS A 427 -1.79 22.55 -1.83
N SER A 428 -0.55 22.99 -1.98
CA SER A 428 0.57 22.59 -1.12
C SER A 428 1.10 23.76 -0.31
N PHE A 429 1.75 23.44 0.81
CA PHE A 429 2.58 24.37 1.58
C PHE A 429 3.90 23.65 1.89
N GLN A 430 5.01 24.24 1.47
CA GLN A 430 6.35 23.69 1.66
C GLN A 430 7.21 24.70 2.44
N ARG A 431 8.00 24.20 3.40
CA ARG A 431 8.89 24.97 4.25
C ARG A 431 10.31 24.41 4.11
N TYR A 432 11.24 25.25 3.73
CA TYR A 432 12.62 24.87 3.41
C TYR A 432 13.61 25.65 4.28
N THR A 433 14.40 24.96 5.10
CA THR A 433 15.46 25.59 5.91
C THR A 433 16.80 25.41 5.21
N TYR A 434 17.33 26.49 4.64
CA TYR A 434 18.60 26.51 3.92
C TYR A 434 19.80 26.81 4.84
N PRO A 435 21.03 26.46 4.44
CA PRO A 435 22.22 27.10 4.99
C PRO A 435 22.25 28.58 4.55
N LYS A 436 22.97 29.42 5.30
CA LYS A 436 23.10 30.86 4.99
C LYS A 436 23.79 31.08 3.64
N ALA A 437 23.01 31.43 2.61
CA ALA A 437 23.51 31.63 1.26
C ALA A 437 22.85 32.85 0.57
N ALA A 438 23.53 33.39 -0.44
CA ALA A 438 23.01 34.48 -1.27
C ALA A 438 22.28 34.00 -2.54
N GLY A 439 22.18 32.68 -2.73
CA GLY A 439 21.66 32.03 -3.95
C GLY A 439 20.99 30.69 -3.63
N SER A 440 20.17 30.67 -2.58
CA SER A 440 19.25 29.57 -2.32
C SER A 440 18.13 29.60 -3.36
N ARG A 441 17.72 28.45 -3.91
CA ARG A 441 16.66 28.38 -4.92
C ARG A 441 15.57 27.39 -4.57
N ILE A 442 14.40 27.63 -5.14
CA ILE A 442 13.39 26.60 -5.40
C ILE A 442 13.39 26.37 -6.91
N MET A 443 13.63 25.13 -7.33
CA MET A 443 13.43 24.64 -8.69
C MET A 443 11.95 24.28 -8.86
N ILE A 444 11.39 24.56 -10.03
CA ILE A 444 10.04 24.19 -10.46
C ILE A 444 10.21 23.46 -11.79
N ASP A 445 10.04 22.14 -11.78
CA ASP A 445 10.23 21.29 -12.96
C ASP A 445 8.87 20.89 -13.54
N LEU A 446 8.70 21.08 -14.86
CA LEU A 446 7.49 20.70 -15.59
C LEU A 446 7.61 19.33 -16.26
N GLN A 447 8.80 18.73 -16.35
CA GLN A 447 9.10 17.44 -16.98
C GLN A 447 9.83 16.50 -16.01
N ILE A 448 9.10 16.06 -14.99
CA ILE A 448 9.61 15.10 -13.99
C ILE A 448 9.57 13.66 -14.49
N PRO A 449 10.32 12.72 -13.87
CA PRO A 449 10.05 11.30 -13.98
C PRO A 449 8.61 10.95 -13.56
N ALA A 450 7.99 10.02 -14.28
CA ALA A 450 6.61 9.59 -14.05
C ALA A 450 6.41 8.15 -14.57
N GLU A 451 5.29 7.52 -14.20
CA GLU A 451 4.94 6.16 -14.64
C GLU A 451 4.87 6.05 -16.16
N TYR A 452 4.17 7.02 -16.76
CA TYR A 452 4.08 7.20 -18.19
C TYR A 452 4.67 8.56 -18.54
N ARG A 453 5.61 8.57 -19.48
CA ARG A 453 6.19 9.80 -19.99
C ARG A 453 5.14 10.61 -20.75
N TYR A 454 5.01 11.88 -20.37
CA TYR A 454 4.21 12.88 -21.06
C TYR A 454 5.10 13.84 -21.86
N ASP A 455 4.51 14.46 -22.89
CA ASP A 455 5.07 15.58 -23.65
C ASP A 455 4.56 16.91 -23.09
N LEU A 456 5.42 17.93 -23.06
CA LEU A 456 5.01 19.32 -22.87
C LEU A 456 4.56 19.92 -24.21
N LYS A 457 3.25 20.12 -24.40
CA LYS A 457 2.68 20.68 -25.64
C LYS A 457 2.74 22.20 -25.65
N ASP A 458 2.31 22.83 -24.56
CA ASP A 458 2.25 24.27 -24.39
C ASP A 458 2.70 24.63 -22.97
N VAL A 459 3.65 25.56 -22.81
CA VAL A 459 4.16 26.02 -21.51
C VAL A 459 4.14 27.53 -21.46
N THR A 460 3.63 28.10 -20.36
CA THR A 460 3.83 29.51 -20.00
C THR A 460 4.29 29.60 -18.55
N LEU A 461 5.29 30.44 -18.28
CA LEU A 461 5.86 30.72 -16.96
C LEU A 461 6.01 32.23 -16.79
N ARG A 462 5.55 32.80 -15.67
CA ARG A 462 5.53 34.25 -15.42
C ARG A 462 5.83 34.59 -13.96
N LYS A 463 6.76 35.52 -13.71
CA LYS A 463 6.83 36.29 -12.46
C LYS A 463 5.75 37.37 -12.48
N SER A 464 4.64 37.10 -11.81
CA SER A 464 3.45 37.97 -11.80
C SER A 464 3.44 39.01 -10.68
N GLY A 465 4.41 38.96 -9.78
CA GLY A 465 4.67 39.98 -8.78
C GLY A 465 5.98 39.73 -8.03
N ASP A 466 6.26 40.54 -7.01
CA ASP A 466 7.51 40.41 -6.25
C ASP A 466 7.59 39.15 -5.40
N ARG A 467 6.45 38.50 -5.12
CA ARG A 467 6.37 37.27 -4.31
C ARG A 467 5.55 36.17 -4.97
N ARG A 468 5.26 36.28 -6.27
CA ARG A 468 4.27 35.44 -6.95
C ARG A 468 4.75 35.05 -8.34
N ILE A 469 4.63 33.76 -8.65
CA ILE A 469 4.77 33.22 -10.00
C ILE A 469 3.47 32.52 -10.41
N GLU A 470 3.22 32.49 -11.71
CA GLU A 470 2.11 31.80 -12.35
C GLU A 470 2.66 30.93 -13.47
N GLY A 471 2.01 29.79 -13.71
CA GLY A 471 2.37 28.95 -14.84
C GLY A 471 1.21 28.10 -15.35
N VAL A 472 1.36 27.69 -16.60
CA VAL A 472 0.47 26.77 -17.31
C VAL A 472 1.33 25.73 -18.00
N SER A 473 1.06 24.46 -17.76
CA SER A 473 1.71 23.32 -18.42
C SER A 473 0.64 22.43 -19.03
N ARG A 474 0.55 22.41 -20.37
CA ARG A 474 -0.26 21.42 -21.08
C ARG A 474 0.56 20.16 -21.29
N GLN A 475 0.13 19.09 -20.65
CA GLN A 475 0.78 17.79 -20.68
C GLN A 475 -0.05 16.83 -21.53
N PHE A 476 0.64 16.01 -22.32
CA PHE A 476 0.01 14.98 -23.14
C PHE A 476 0.73 13.63 -23.00
N THR A 477 0.05 12.64 -22.44
CA THR A 477 0.53 11.26 -22.34
C THR A 477 -0.11 10.44 -23.46
N ALA A 478 0.71 9.93 -24.39
CA ALA A 478 0.24 9.10 -25.50
C ALA A 478 0.33 7.61 -25.14
N ASN A 479 -0.68 6.82 -25.49
CA ASN A 479 -0.71 5.36 -25.32
C ASN A 479 -0.34 4.90 -23.89
N ALA A 480 -0.87 5.56 -22.86
CA ALA A 480 -0.60 5.18 -21.47
C ALA A 480 -1.22 3.81 -21.19
N TRP A 481 -0.42 2.81 -20.80
CA TRP A 481 -0.81 1.39 -20.73
C TRP A 481 -1.15 0.74 -22.08
N SER A 482 -2.15 1.24 -22.82
CA SER A 482 -2.58 0.70 -24.12
C SER A 482 -2.76 1.79 -25.18
N GLY A 483 -2.77 1.39 -26.46
CA GLY A 483 -2.84 2.29 -27.62
C GLY A 483 -4.16 3.05 -27.80
N ASP A 484 -5.15 2.84 -26.93
CA ASP A 484 -6.45 3.50 -26.90
C ASP A 484 -6.69 4.36 -25.64
N VAL A 485 -5.64 4.59 -24.85
CA VAL A 485 -5.65 5.46 -23.67
C VAL A 485 -4.67 6.61 -23.90
N ASN A 486 -5.20 7.83 -23.96
CA ASN A 486 -4.39 9.05 -24.08
C ASN A 486 -4.91 10.10 -23.09
N GLN A 487 -3.98 10.84 -22.47
CA GLN A 487 -4.28 11.81 -21.43
C GLN A 487 -3.85 13.21 -21.89
N ASP A 488 -4.78 14.15 -22.04
CA ASP A 488 -4.52 15.58 -22.33
C ASP A 488 -5.13 16.42 -21.20
N TYR A 489 -4.31 17.30 -20.62
CA TYR A 489 -4.71 18.15 -19.49
C TYR A 489 -3.79 19.36 -19.38
N LYS A 490 -4.30 20.42 -18.73
CA LYS A 490 -3.56 21.65 -18.44
C LYS A 490 -3.45 21.85 -16.94
N VAL A 491 -2.23 21.78 -16.40
CA VAL A 491 -1.97 22.17 -15.02
C VAL A 491 -1.73 23.67 -14.99
N HIS A 492 -2.70 24.42 -14.49
CA HIS A 492 -2.55 25.83 -14.13
C HIS A 492 -2.09 25.90 -12.69
N PHE A 493 -1.13 26.76 -12.38
CA PHE A 493 -0.63 26.92 -11.01
C PHE A 493 -0.27 28.35 -10.66
N VAL A 494 -0.41 28.65 -9.36
CA VAL A 494 0.01 29.90 -8.72
C VAL A 494 0.89 29.52 -7.55
N MET A 495 2.14 29.98 -7.51
CA MET A 495 2.98 29.88 -6.32
C MET A 495 3.19 31.26 -5.71
N GLU A 496 3.07 31.33 -4.39
CA GLU A 496 3.43 32.50 -3.60
C GLU A 496 4.58 32.16 -2.65
N PHE A 497 5.40 33.15 -2.33
CA PHE A 497 6.56 33.04 -1.44
C PHE A 497 6.46 34.00 -0.26
N ASP A 498 7.00 33.62 0.90
CA ASP A 498 6.93 34.46 2.12
C ASP A 498 7.73 35.77 2.04
N ARG A 499 8.60 35.87 1.03
CA ARG A 499 9.60 36.93 0.82
C ARG A 499 9.70 37.36 -0.66
N PRO A 500 10.27 38.53 -0.95
CA PRO A 500 10.58 38.94 -2.32
C PRO A 500 11.50 37.95 -3.05
N ILE A 501 11.16 37.69 -4.31
CA ILE A 501 11.98 36.96 -5.28
C ILE A 501 13.20 37.82 -5.63
N ARG A 502 14.41 37.30 -5.40
CA ARG A 502 15.65 38.01 -5.75
C ARG A 502 15.98 37.86 -7.24
N LYS A 503 15.76 36.67 -7.79
CA LYS A 503 15.92 36.39 -9.22
C LYS A 503 14.89 35.35 -9.64
N PHE A 504 14.29 35.55 -10.80
CA PHE A 504 13.52 34.55 -11.53
C PHE A 504 14.30 34.17 -12.79
N GLY A 505 14.21 32.91 -13.19
CA GLY A 505 14.70 32.45 -14.48
C GLY A 505 14.03 31.15 -14.88
N THR A 506 14.10 30.82 -16.16
CA THR A 506 13.47 29.64 -16.77
C THR A 506 14.48 28.84 -17.57
N TRP A 507 14.24 27.55 -17.75
CA TRP A 507 14.87 26.77 -18.81
C TRP A 507 13.83 26.19 -19.78
N MET A 508 14.21 26.11 -21.06
CA MET A 508 13.44 25.49 -22.13
C MET A 508 14.40 24.67 -23.00
N ASN A 509 14.24 23.34 -23.06
CA ASN A 509 15.15 22.43 -23.77
C ASN A 509 16.65 22.68 -23.47
N GLY A 510 17.00 22.95 -22.21
CA GLY A 510 18.36 23.29 -21.79
C GLY A 510 18.83 24.74 -22.01
N GLN A 511 18.05 25.61 -22.67
CA GLN A 511 18.37 27.04 -22.80
C GLN A 511 17.83 27.84 -21.62
N ILE A 512 18.68 28.63 -20.96
CA ILE A 512 18.31 29.46 -19.79
C ILE A 512 17.92 30.87 -20.23
N SER A 513 16.88 31.43 -19.61
CA SER A 513 16.41 32.81 -19.80
C SER A 513 16.13 33.46 -18.44
N ASP A 514 16.45 34.74 -18.31
CA ASP A 514 16.17 35.58 -17.14
C ASP A 514 14.97 36.54 -17.39
N GLN A 515 14.10 36.22 -18.37
CA GLN A 515 12.89 37.00 -18.66
C GLN A 515 11.78 36.72 -17.64
N ASP A 516 11.09 37.77 -17.18
CA ASP A 516 9.95 37.66 -16.25
C ASP A 516 8.72 36.93 -16.84
N ILE A 517 8.67 36.72 -18.15
CA ILE A 517 7.66 35.89 -18.81
C ILE A 517 8.29 35.11 -19.97
N VAL A 518 7.98 33.81 -20.06
CA VAL A 518 8.31 32.97 -21.22
C VAL A 518 7.08 32.13 -21.57
N SER A 519 6.78 32.04 -22.87
CA SER A 519 5.76 31.14 -23.41
C SER A 519 6.33 30.41 -24.62
N SER A 520 6.17 29.08 -24.68
CA SER A 520 6.77 28.24 -25.70
C SER A 520 6.07 26.87 -25.82
N GLY A 521 6.37 26.13 -26.87
CA GLY A 521 5.86 24.79 -27.14
C GLY A 521 6.24 24.30 -28.55
N PRO A 522 6.14 22.99 -28.83
CA PRO A 522 6.25 21.88 -27.89
C PRO A 522 7.69 21.73 -27.35
N LEU A 523 7.85 21.18 -26.16
CA LEU A 523 9.13 21.07 -25.46
C LEU A 523 9.39 19.62 -25.00
N LYS A 524 10.67 19.28 -24.80
CA LYS A 524 11.12 18.00 -24.23
C LYS A 524 11.44 18.10 -22.73
N ASP A 525 11.62 19.34 -22.25
CA ASP A 525 12.12 19.71 -20.92
C ASP A 525 11.84 21.22 -20.74
N ALA A 526 11.31 21.60 -19.58
CA ALA A 526 11.01 22.99 -19.24
C ALA A 526 10.87 23.20 -17.72
N GLY A 527 11.18 24.40 -17.24
CA GLY A 527 10.91 24.77 -15.86
C GLY A 527 11.36 26.18 -15.47
N ALA A 528 11.25 26.48 -14.18
CA ALA A 528 11.66 27.75 -13.58
C ALA A 528 12.53 27.54 -12.33
N PHE A 529 13.37 28.51 -12.03
CA PHE A 529 14.05 28.61 -10.73
C PHE A 529 13.80 30.00 -10.12
N VAL A 530 13.58 30.01 -8.81
CA VAL A 530 13.33 31.23 -8.04
C VAL A 530 14.41 31.32 -6.97
N GLU A 531 15.25 32.36 -7.03
CA GLU A 531 16.35 32.56 -6.08
C GLU A 531 15.97 33.53 -4.94
N PHE A 532 16.55 33.27 -3.77
CA PHE A 532 16.34 34.01 -2.52
C PHE A 532 17.67 34.24 -1.80
N ASP A 533 17.71 35.32 -1.00
CA ASP A 533 18.74 35.51 0.02
C ASP A 533 18.28 34.85 1.33
N THR A 534 19.15 34.04 1.93
CA THR A 534 18.88 33.24 3.13
C THR A 534 19.90 33.51 4.24
N ARG A 535 20.75 34.54 4.10
CA ARG A 535 21.79 34.90 5.07
C ARG A 535 21.22 35.33 6.42
N ASP A 536 20.14 36.12 6.39
CA ASP A 536 19.50 36.69 7.59
C ASP A 536 18.33 35.83 8.09
N ASN A 537 17.51 35.27 7.18
CA ASN A 537 16.46 34.32 7.50
C ASN A 537 16.58 33.05 6.61
N PRO A 538 17.00 31.90 7.17
CA PRO A 538 17.23 30.68 6.40
C PRO A 538 15.96 29.94 5.93
N VAL A 539 14.78 30.26 6.49
CA VAL A 539 13.54 29.50 6.24
C VAL A 539 12.72 30.15 5.13
N VAL A 540 12.78 29.62 3.90
CA VAL A 540 11.89 30.06 2.81
C VAL A 540 10.63 29.19 2.82
N GLN A 541 9.47 29.83 2.66
CA GLN A 541 8.20 29.14 2.50
C GLN A 541 7.60 29.42 1.12
N VAL A 542 6.99 28.39 0.54
CA VAL A 542 6.20 28.46 -0.70
C VAL A 542 4.84 27.81 -0.46
N ARG A 543 3.78 28.43 -0.99
CA ARG A 543 2.44 27.85 -1.05
C ARG A 543 1.95 27.88 -2.49
N THR A 544 1.37 26.78 -2.94
CA THR A 544 1.03 26.57 -4.36
C THR A 544 -0.41 26.10 -4.49
N GLY A 545 -1.22 26.78 -5.28
CA GLY A 545 -2.52 26.26 -5.73
C GLY A 545 -2.43 25.77 -7.16
N ILE A 546 -3.12 24.66 -7.48
CA ILE A 546 -3.26 24.14 -8.84
C ILE A 546 -4.74 24.08 -9.25
N SER A 547 -5.00 24.05 -10.56
CA SER A 547 -6.32 23.83 -11.17
C SER A 547 -6.16 23.24 -12.58
N LEU A 548 -7.09 22.38 -13.00
CA LEU A 548 -7.18 21.95 -14.41
C LEU A 548 -7.94 22.96 -15.30
N VAL A 549 -8.70 23.88 -14.70
CA VAL A 549 -9.60 24.82 -15.39
C VAL A 549 -8.87 26.10 -15.79
N SER A 550 -8.25 26.82 -14.85
CA SER A 550 -7.71 28.17 -15.10
C SER A 550 -6.69 28.64 -14.04
N LEU A 551 -5.96 29.73 -14.35
CA LEU A 551 -5.09 30.41 -13.38
C LEU A 551 -5.91 31.10 -12.27
N GLU A 552 -7.08 31.61 -12.61
CA GLU A 552 -8.04 32.24 -11.71
C GLU A 552 -8.56 31.22 -10.69
N ASN A 553 -8.88 30.01 -11.14
CA ASN A 553 -9.27 28.90 -10.28
C ASN A 553 -8.11 28.41 -9.40
N ALA A 554 -6.89 28.29 -9.95
CA ALA A 554 -5.70 27.95 -9.15
C ALA A 554 -5.42 29.00 -8.04
N ALA A 555 -5.62 30.29 -8.34
CA ALA A 555 -5.53 31.38 -7.36
C ALA A 555 -6.63 31.28 -6.30
N LEU A 556 -7.88 31.02 -6.70
CA LEU A 556 -9.03 30.90 -5.79
C LEU A 556 -8.90 29.69 -4.86
N ASN A 557 -8.41 28.55 -5.37
CA ASN A 557 -8.08 27.38 -4.57
C ASN A 557 -7.06 27.75 -3.47
N LEU A 558 -5.96 28.42 -3.84
CA LEU A 558 -4.93 28.87 -2.90
C LEU A 558 -5.48 29.87 -1.87
N GLU A 559 -6.36 30.79 -2.30
CA GLU A 559 -7.01 31.76 -1.44
C GLU A 559 -7.85 31.07 -0.35
N GLN A 560 -8.79 30.21 -0.77
CA GLN A 560 -9.79 29.62 0.13
C GLN A 560 -9.21 28.49 0.98
N GLU A 561 -8.25 27.69 0.48
CA GLU A 561 -7.71 26.54 1.21
C GLU A 561 -6.52 26.88 2.12
N ILE A 562 -5.69 27.89 1.78
CA ILE A 562 -4.47 28.21 2.55
C ILE A 562 -4.38 29.69 2.97
N THR A 563 -4.41 30.61 2.00
CA THR A 563 -4.02 32.01 2.26
C THR A 563 -4.95 32.71 3.24
N ARG A 564 -6.27 32.52 3.11
CA ARG A 564 -7.28 33.15 3.97
C ARG A 564 -7.44 32.44 5.32
N PRO A 565 -7.46 31.09 5.44
CA PRO A 565 -7.64 30.44 6.74
C PRO A 565 -6.38 30.43 7.62
N TYR A 566 -5.19 30.27 7.03
CA TYR A 566 -3.95 29.97 7.78
C TYR A 566 -2.79 30.95 7.51
N GLY A 567 -2.89 31.78 6.46
CA GLY A 567 -1.83 32.71 6.09
C GLY A 567 -0.51 32.01 5.77
N TRP A 568 0.52 32.26 6.59
CA TRP A 568 1.85 31.65 6.47
C TRP A 568 2.15 30.65 7.60
N SER A 569 1.11 30.00 8.16
CA SER A 569 1.29 28.98 9.19
C SER A 569 1.24 27.55 8.62
N PHE A 570 2.42 27.02 8.27
CA PHE A 570 2.59 25.61 7.86
C PHE A 570 1.98 24.63 8.88
N ASP A 571 2.25 24.85 10.17
CA ASP A 571 1.84 23.93 11.23
C ASP A 571 0.31 23.94 11.46
N GLN A 572 -0.41 25.03 11.11
CA GLN A 572 -1.88 25.05 11.11
C GLN A 572 -2.47 24.27 9.94
N VAL A 573 -1.88 24.32 8.74
CA VAL A 573 -2.32 23.49 7.60
C VAL A 573 -2.16 22.01 7.94
N ARG A 574 -0.99 21.62 8.48
CA ARG A 574 -0.75 20.27 8.99
C ARG A 574 -1.79 19.86 10.04
N GLN A 575 -2.09 20.72 11.01
CA GLN A 575 -3.09 20.40 12.04
C GLN A 575 -4.49 20.22 11.44
N ALA A 576 -4.91 21.09 10.52
CA ALA A 576 -6.21 20.97 9.85
C ALA A 576 -6.34 19.68 9.01
N GLN A 577 -5.23 19.21 8.43
CA GLN A 577 -5.14 17.91 7.77
C GLN A 577 -5.29 16.76 8.77
N MET A 578 -4.58 16.80 9.90
CA MET A 578 -4.74 15.81 10.99
C MET A 578 -6.17 15.80 11.56
N ASP A 579 -6.79 16.96 11.79
CA ASP A 579 -8.15 17.10 12.30
C ASP A 579 -9.21 16.58 11.32
N THR A 580 -8.97 16.74 10.01
CA THR A 580 -9.84 16.20 8.97
C THR A 580 -9.77 14.68 8.91
N TRP A 581 -8.56 14.12 9.00
CA TRP A 581 -8.36 12.67 9.03
C TRP A 581 -8.87 12.04 10.31
N ASN A 582 -8.62 12.62 11.49
CA ASN A 582 -9.17 12.13 12.75
C ASN A 582 -10.70 12.01 12.70
N ARG A 583 -11.41 13.01 12.14
CA ARG A 583 -12.87 12.97 11.94
C ARG A 583 -13.36 11.82 11.04
N LEU A 584 -12.51 11.30 10.16
CA LEU A 584 -12.81 10.15 9.31
C LEU A 584 -12.43 8.84 10.03
N LEU A 585 -11.23 8.76 10.56
CA LEU A 585 -10.69 7.58 11.26
C LEU A 585 -11.50 7.25 12.54
N ASP A 586 -11.98 8.26 13.28
CA ASP A 586 -12.85 8.08 14.45
C ASP A 586 -14.21 7.43 14.13
N ARG A 587 -14.60 7.32 12.85
CA ARG A 587 -15.86 6.63 12.47
C ARG A 587 -15.80 5.13 12.66
N VAL A 588 -14.61 4.53 12.76
CA VAL A 588 -14.46 3.11 13.07
C VAL A 588 -13.41 2.94 14.16
N LYS A 589 -13.87 2.81 15.41
CA LYS A 589 -13.02 2.66 16.58
C LYS A 589 -12.79 1.18 16.86
N ILE A 590 -11.56 0.73 16.69
CA ILE A 590 -11.14 -0.63 17.01
C ILE A 590 -10.55 -0.70 18.43
N GLU A 591 -10.93 -1.72 19.21
CA GLU A 591 -10.33 -1.99 20.51
C GLU A 591 -9.30 -3.11 20.41
N THR A 592 -8.03 -2.72 20.55
CA THR A 592 -6.89 -3.65 20.66
C THR A 592 -5.80 -3.02 21.54
N ASN A 593 -5.02 -3.87 22.21
CA ASN A 593 -3.81 -3.47 22.93
C ASN A 593 -2.54 -3.59 22.05
N ASP A 594 -2.65 -4.10 20.83
CA ASP A 594 -1.54 -4.14 19.88
C ASP A 594 -1.46 -2.86 19.04
N ARG A 595 -0.31 -2.20 19.05
CA ARG A 595 -0.03 -1.02 18.24
C ARG A 595 0.05 -1.33 16.75
N GLN A 596 0.62 -2.48 16.35
CA GLN A 596 0.78 -2.81 14.94
C GLN A 596 -0.57 -2.97 14.24
N GLU A 597 -1.56 -3.52 14.95
CA GLU A 597 -2.94 -3.59 14.44
C GLU A 597 -3.59 -2.21 14.26
N LYS A 598 -3.33 -1.26 15.16
CA LYS A 598 -3.82 0.13 15.00
C LYS A 598 -3.16 0.81 13.80
N VAL A 599 -1.86 0.63 13.62
CA VAL A 599 -1.13 1.12 12.44
C VAL A 599 -1.72 0.50 11.17
N ARG A 600 -1.89 -0.83 11.14
CA ARG A 600 -2.45 -1.56 10.00
C ARG A 600 -3.83 -1.02 9.63
N PHE A 601 -4.75 -1.00 10.59
CA PHE A 601 -6.14 -0.61 10.37
C PHE A 601 -6.28 0.85 9.89
N TYR A 602 -5.74 1.82 10.64
CA TYR A 602 -5.91 3.23 10.29
C TYR A 602 -5.13 3.62 9.02
N THR A 603 -4.03 2.94 8.70
CA THR A 603 -3.31 3.18 7.43
C THR A 603 -4.04 2.61 6.21
N ASN A 604 -4.69 1.45 6.33
CA ASN A 604 -5.62 0.96 5.29
C ASN A 604 -6.80 1.93 5.14
N MET A 605 -7.39 2.42 6.24
CA MET A 605 -8.48 3.40 6.20
C MET A 605 -8.06 4.75 5.58
N TYR A 606 -6.81 5.16 5.74
CA TYR A 606 -6.22 6.28 5.03
C TYR A 606 -6.17 6.02 3.51
N ARG A 607 -5.56 4.90 3.06
CA ARG A 607 -5.44 4.57 1.62
C ARG A 607 -6.81 4.46 0.92
N ALA A 608 -7.79 3.81 1.55
CA ALA A 608 -9.17 3.68 1.04
C ALA A 608 -9.93 5.02 0.83
N LEU A 609 -9.36 6.15 1.28
CA LEU A 609 -9.89 7.51 1.08
C LEU A 609 -8.88 8.47 0.42
N ALA A 610 -7.57 8.17 0.44
CA ALA A 610 -6.50 9.03 -0.08
C ALA A 610 -6.05 8.66 -1.50
N SER A 611 -6.22 7.41 -1.93
CA SER A 611 -5.58 6.92 -3.17
C SER A 611 -6.29 7.34 -4.47
N ARG A 612 -7.54 7.84 -4.44
CA ARG A 612 -8.28 8.42 -5.60
C ARG A 612 -8.28 9.96 -5.55
N ASN A 613 -8.80 10.65 -6.58
CA ASN A 613 -8.61 12.10 -6.74
C ASN A 613 -9.91 12.92 -6.88
N THR A 614 -9.82 14.21 -6.55
CA THR A 614 -10.77 15.27 -6.93
C THR A 614 -10.19 16.10 -8.06
N TRP A 615 -11.00 16.44 -9.06
CA TRP A 615 -10.61 17.23 -10.24
C TRP A 615 -11.47 18.49 -10.46
N SER A 616 -12.46 18.75 -9.61
CA SER A 616 -13.18 20.03 -9.57
C SER A 616 -12.55 21.03 -8.59
N ASP A 617 -12.50 22.30 -8.97
CA ASP A 617 -12.05 23.44 -8.15
C ASP A 617 -13.03 23.80 -7.02
N VAL A 618 -12.65 24.73 -6.12
CA VAL A 618 -13.49 25.11 -4.96
C VAL A 618 -14.82 25.79 -5.33
N ASP A 619 -14.96 26.31 -6.55
CA ASP A 619 -16.20 26.87 -7.09
C ASP A 619 -17.04 25.85 -7.88
N GLY A 620 -16.64 24.57 -7.86
CA GLY A 620 -17.31 23.48 -8.55
C GLY A 620 -17.04 23.39 -10.05
N LYS A 621 -16.15 24.22 -10.62
CA LYS A 621 -15.72 24.06 -12.02
C LYS A 621 -14.82 22.85 -12.21
N TRP A 622 -14.90 22.21 -13.36
CA TRP A 622 -14.05 21.09 -13.78
C TRP A 622 -13.93 21.06 -15.32
N VAL A 623 -13.09 20.19 -15.86
CA VAL A 623 -12.90 20.02 -17.32
C VAL A 623 -13.38 18.64 -17.72
N ASP A 624 -14.20 18.53 -18.77
CA ASP A 624 -14.67 17.25 -19.29
C ASP A 624 -13.72 16.59 -20.31
N ALA A 625 -14.08 15.38 -20.75
CA ALA A 625 -13.30 14.59 -21.71
C ALA A 625 -13.14 15.26 -23.09
N PHE A 626 -13.98 16.25 -23.43
CA PHE A 626 -13.85 17.07 -24.64
C PHE A 626 -13.13 18.40 -24.37
N GLN A 627 -12.47 18.51 -23.22
CA GLN A 627 -11.71 19.68 -22.77
C GLN A 627 -12.58 20.94 -22.61
N GLN A 628 -13.89 20.78 -22.38
CA GLN A 628 -14.80 21.89 -22.10
C GLN A 628 -14.92 22.11 -20.59
N VAL A 629 -15.05 23.37 -20.19
CA VAL A 629 -15.25 23.74 -18.78
C VAL A 629 -16.71 23.53 -18.39
N GLN A 630 -16.92 22.67 -17.40
CA GLN A 630 -18.21 22.36 -16.81
C GLN A 630 -18.27 22.94 -15.38
N GLN A 631 -19.48 23.03 -14.80
CA GLN A 631 -19.65 23.44 -13.40
C GLN A 631 -20.73 22.61 -12.70
N LEU A 632 -20.41 22.13 -11.50
CA LEU A 632 -21.31 21.37 -10.64
C LEU A 632 -22.41 22.29 -10.08
N LYS A 633 -23.67 21.86 -10.21
CA LYS A 633 -24.85 22.60 -9.69
C LYS A 633 -25.05 22.42 -8.19
N ASP A 634 -24.67 21.25 -7.66
CA ASP A 634 -24.65 20.95 -6.23
C ASP A 634 -23.27 21.30 -5.66
N THR A 635 -23.23 22.26 -4.73
CA THR A 635 -21.99 22.73 -4.09
C THR A 635 -21.37 21.72 -3.12
N THR A 636 -22.05 20.60 -2.85
CA THR A 636 -21.55 19.48 -2.04
C THR A 636 -21.00 18.32 -2.88
N ALA A 637 -21.27 18.33 -4.19
CA ALA A 637 -20.73 17.39 -5.16
C ALA A 637 -19.28 17.74 -5.53
N LEU A 638 -18.56 16.77 -6.08
CA LEU A 638 -17.20 16.93 -6.59
C LEU A 638 -17.08 16.15 -7.90
N ALA A 639 -16.21 16.61 -8.79
CA ALA A 639 -15.79 15.82 -9.94
C ALA A 639 -14.64 14.93 -9.46
N LEU A 640 -14.87 13.62 -9.40
CA LEU A 640 -13.99 12.63 -8.77
C LEU A 640 -13.41 11.67 -9.81
N GLY A 641 -12.09 11.46 -9.76
CA GLY A 641 -11.31 10.66 -10.71
C GLY A 641 -10.64 9.45 -10.07
N CYS A 642 -10.48 8.41 -10.86
CA CYS A 642 -9.76 7.18 -10.52
C CYS A 642 -9.39 6.40 -11.79
N ASP A 643 -8.59 5.35 -11.60
CA ASP A 643 -8.26 4.35 -12.61
C ASP A 643 -9.48 3.58 -13.15
N ALA A 644 -10.27 2.95 -12.27
CA ALA A 644 -11.44 2.14 -12.60
C ALA A 644 -12.42 1.95 -11.42
N PHE A 645 -13.66 1.58 -11.71
CA PHE A 645 -14.62 0.99 -10.74
C PHE A 645 -14.67 -0.54 -10.79
N TRP A 646 -13.81 -1.16 -11.59
CA TRP A 646 -13.86 -2.60 -11.81
C TRP A 646 -13.68 -3.37 -10.49
N ASN A 647 -14.69 -4.17 -10.14
CA ASN A 647 -14.80 -4.96 -8.93
C ASN A 647 -14.82 -4.20 -7.59
N THR A 648 -14.96 -2.86 -7.60
CA THR A 648 -14.98 -2.06 -6.35
C THR A 648 -16.17 -2.35 -5.45
N PHE A 649 -17.19 -3.05 -5.96
CA PHE A 649 -18.36 -3.52 -5.20
C PHE A 649 -18.02 -4.60 -4.15
N TRP A 650 -16.84 -5.23 -4.22
CA TRP A 650 -16.33 -6.11 -3.16
C TRP A 650 -15.42 -5.42 -2.14
N ASN A 651 -15.16 -4.12 -2.27
CA ASN A 651 -14.20 -3.42 -1.41
C ASN A 651 -14.66 -1.98 -1.08
N LEU A 652 -14.26 -0.99 -1.87
CA LEU A 652 -14.48 0.45 -1.66
C LEU A 652 -15.95 0.80 -1.56
N ASN A 653 -16.82 0.23 -2.41
CA ASN A 653 -18.24 0.59 -2.37
C ASN A 653 -18.86 0.14 -1.04
N GLN A 654 -18.49 -1.04 -0.49
CA GLN A 654 -18.99 -1.51 0.80
C GLN A 654 -18.50 -0.61 1.94
N PHE A 655 -17.20 -0.31 1.95
CA PHE A 655 -16.59 0.57 2.96
C PHE A 655 -17.17 1.99 2.91
N TRP A 656 -17.25 2.61 1.74
CA TRP A 656 -17.83 3.95 1.58
C TRP A 656 -19.33 3.94 1.90
N ASN A 657 -20.12 2.98 1.41
CA ASN A 657 -21.55 2.91 1.71
C ASN A 657 -21.83 2.75 3.20
N LEU A 658 -20.95 2.07 3.94
CA LEU A 658 -21.06 1.87 5.39
C LEU A 658 -20.57 3.09 6.19
N VAL A 659 -19.29 3.44 6.02
CA VAL A 659 -18.53 4.33 6.91
C VAL A 659 -18.51 5.79 6.42
N THR A 660 -18.52 6.00 5.10
CA THR A 660 -18.46 7.33 4.51
C THR A 660 -19.49 7.54 3.38
N PRO A 661 -20.80 7.40 3.69
CA PRO A 661 -21.84 7.39 2.68
C PRO A 661 -21.94 8.69 1.88
N GLU A 662 -21.44 9.81 2.43
CA GLU A 662 -21.35 11.08 1.71
C GLU A 662 -20.36 11.03 0.53
N TRP A 663 -19.33 10.18 0.59
CA TRP A 663 -18.42 9.96 -0.53
C TRP A 663 -19.06 9.09 -1.62
N SER A 664 -19.84 8.06 -1.26
CA SER A 664 -20.65 7.33 -2.24
C SER A 664 -21.63 8.26 -2.97
N SER A 665 -22.32 9.15 -2.25
CA SER A 665 -23.19 10.16 -2.84
C SER A 665 -22.43 11.06 -3.83
N ARG A 666 -21.24 11.57 -3.45
CA ARG A 666 -20.39 12.38 -4.34
C ARG A 666 -19.93 11.62 -5.57
N TRP A 667 -19.56 10.34 -5.44
CA TRP A 667 -19.20 9.49 -6.58
C TRP A 667 -20.36 9.31 -7.56
N VAL A 668 -21.56 9.04 -7.07
CA VAL A 668 -22.77 8.97 -7.92
C VAL A 668 -23.03 10.33 -8.59
N LYS A 669 -22.96 11.45 -7.84
CA LYS A 669 -23.14 12.80 -8.41
C LYS A 669 -22.08 13.15 -9.45
N SER A 670 -20.82 12.70 -9.28
CA SER A 670 -19.75 12.83 -10.27
C SER A 670 -20.08 12.08 -11.55
N GLN A 671 -20.53 10.82 -11.44
CA GLN A 671 -20.98 10.02 -12.57
C GLN A 671 -22.15 10.66 -13.31
N LEU A 672 -23.15 11.18 -12.60
CA LEU A 672 -24.28 11.89 -13.22
C LEU A 672 -23.88 13.24 -13.84
N ALA A 673 -22.87 13.93 -13.31
CA ALA A 673 -22.32 15.14 -13.92
C ALA A 673 -21.56 14.84 -15.22
N MET A 674 -20.81 13.73 -15.27
CA MET A 674 -20.18 13.25 -16.50
C MET A 674 -21.20 12.79 -17.54
N TYR A 675 -22.31 12.19 -17.10
CA TYR A 675 -23.46 11.86 -17.95
C TYR A 675 -24.17 13.09 -18.49
N ASP A 676 -24.39 14.13 -17.67
CA ASP A 676 -24.96 15.41 -18.12
C ASP A 676 -24.07 16.12 -19.16
N ALA A 677 -22.74 16.04 -19.01
CA ALA A 677 -21.78 16.69 -19.91
C ALA A 677 -21.54 15.91 -21.22
N ASN A 678 -21.34 14.59 -21.14
CA ASN A 678 -20.86 13.76 -22.25
C ASN A 678 -21.89 12.72 -22.73
N GLY A 679 -23.00 12.56 -22.03
CA GLY A 679 -24.04 11.57 -22.29
C GLY A 679 -23.70 10.13 -21.85
N TRP A 680 -22.62 9.88 -21.13
CA TRP A 680 -22.18 8.53 -20.73
C TRP A 680 -21.75 8.49 -19.25
N LEU A 681 -21.79 7.31 -18.64
CA LEU A 681 -21.08 7.04 -17.38
C LEU A 681 -19.63 6.65 -17.71
N ALA A 682 -18.71 6.76 -16.75
CA ALA A 682 -17.29 6.51 -16.95
C ALA A 682 -16.77 5.39 -16.05
N LYS A 683 -16.28 4.30 -16.66
CA LYS A 683 -15.61 3.17 -15.99
C LYS A 683 -14.38 3.60 -15.19
N GLY A 684 -13.59 4.51 -15.78
CA GLY A 684 -12.33 5.04 -15.26
C GLY A 684 -12.16 6.51 -15.65
N PRO A 685 -12.58 7.47 -14.83
CA PRO A 685 -12.50 8.91 -15.11
C PRO A 685 -11.16 9.53 -14.67
N ALA A 686 -10.03 8.93 -15.03
CA ALA A 686 -8.70 9.41 -14.66
C ALA A 686 -8.46 10.82 -15.24
N GLY A 687 -8.27 11.83 -14.37
CA GLY A 687 -8.17 13.23 -14.81
C GLY A 687 -9.39 13.77 -15.55
N MET A 688 -10.57 13.17 -15.36
CA MET A 688 -11.84 13.44 -16.08
C MET A 688 -11.89 13.01 -17.55
N ASN A 689 -10.81 12.43 -18.09
CA ASN A 689 -10.86 11.73 -19.39
C ASN A 689 -11.42 10.31 -19.19
N TYR A 690 -12.08 9.79 -20.21
CA TYR A 690 -12.72 8.48 -20.15
C TYR A 690 -11.72 7.39 -20.53
N VAL A 691 -11.42 6.49 -19.61
CA VAL A 691 -10.50 5.38 -19.87
C VAL A 691 -11.28 4.06 -20.12
N PRO A 692 -11.00 3.32 -21.23
CA PRO A 692 -11.61 2.02 -21.53
C PRO A 692 -11.10 0.84 -20.67
N VAL A 693 -10.51 1.15 -19.51
CA VAL A 693 -9.85 0.20 -18.60
C VAL A 693 -10.63 0.22 -17.27
N MET A 694 -11.05 -0.90 -16.68
CA MET A 694 -11.03 -2.28 -17.19
C MET A 694 -12.30 -2.59 -18.02
N VAL A 695 -12.77 -3.84 -18.00
CA VAL A 695 -14.02 -4.26 -18.66
C VAL A 695 -15.25 -4.02 -17.76
N ALA A 696 -16.44 -4.33 -18.27
CA ALA A 696 -17.74 -4.17 -17.61
C ALA A 696 -18.09 -2.71 -17.23
N GLU A 697 -19.30 -2.44 -16.76
CA GLU A 697 -19.78 -1.09 -16.39
C GLU A 697 -19.94 -1.02 -14.87
N HIS A 698 -18.87 -1.30 -14.12
CA HIS A 698 -18.94 -1.46 -12.67
C HIS A 698 -19.20 -0.15 -11.88
N GLU A 699 -19.35 0.99 -12.56
CA GLU A 699 -20.01 2.17 -12.00
C GLU A 699 -21.54 2.01 -11.86
N ILE A 700 -22.17 1.02 -12.51
CA ILE A 700 -23.56 0.58 -12.26
C ILE A 700 -23.72 0.06 -10.82
N PRO A 701 -23.05 -1.03 -10.37
CA PRO A 701 -23.16 -1.53 -9.00
C PRO A 701 -22.69 -0.53 -7.93
N LEU A 702 -21.83 0.44 -8.25
CA LEU A 702 -21.58 1.60 -7.37
C LEU A 702 -22.86 2.42 -7.12
N ILE A 703 -23.57 2.81 -8.18
CA ILE A 703 -24.81 3.59 -8.11
C ILE A 703 -25.93 2.78 -7.44
N VAL A 704 -26.10 1.51 -7.82
CA VAL A 704 -27.14 0.63 -7.27
C VAL A 704 -26.87 0.36 -5.80
N GLY A 705 -25.66 -0.08 -5.43
CA GLY A 705 -25.30 -0.35 -4.03
C GLY A 705 -25.49 0.85 -3.12
N ALA A 706 -25.14 2.06 -3.57
CA ALA A 706 -25.42 3.29 -2.83
C ALA A 706 -26.93 3.48 -2.59
N TYR A 707 -27.75 3.33 -3.64
CA TYR A 707 -29.21 3.46 -3.55
C TYR A 707 -29.84 2.44 -2.59
N GLN A 708 -29.44 1.17 -2.65
CA GLN A 708 -29.97 0.14 -1.75
C GLN A 708 -29.55 0.37 -0.29
N MET A 709 -28.33 0.88 -0.07
CA MET A 709 -27.80 1.27 1.25
C MET A 709 -28.35 2.60 1.80
N GLY A 710 -29.45 3.10 1.21
CA GLY A 710 -30.19 4.29 1.66
C GLY A 710 -29.62 5.63 1.21
N ILE A 711 -28.54 5.64 0.43
CA ILE A 711 -27.89 6.85 -0.07
C ILE A 711 -28.63 7.26 -1.35
N ARG A 712 -29.59 8.19 -1.21
CA ARG A 712 -30.58 8.51 -2.27
C ARG A 712 -30.73 10.02 -2.53
N ASP A 713 -29.76 10.83 -2.16
CA ASP A 713 -29.77 12.30 -2.35
C ASP A 713 -29.30 12.73 -3.76
N PHE A 714 -29.65 11.93 -4.77
CA PHE A 714 -29.35 12.15 -6.18
C PHE A 714 -30.55 11.77 -7.06
N ASP A 715 -30.52 12.17 -8.34
CA ASP A 715 -31.59 11.87 -9.29
C ASP A 715 -31.58 10.39 -9.69
N ALA A 716 -32.38 9.59 -8.98
CA ALA A 716 -32.50 8.16 -9.20
C ALA A 716 -33.14 7.78 -10.55
N GLN A 717 -33.93 8.67 -11.18
CA GLN A 717 -34.51 8.40 -12.50
C GLN A 717 -33.45 8.61 -13.58
N LYS A 718 -32.70 9.73 -13.53
CA LYS A 718 -31.53 9.95 -14.40
C LYS A 718 -30.47 8.86 -14.23
N ALA A 719 -30.20 8.45 -12.99
CA ALA A 719 -29.28 7.36 -12.71
C ALA A 719 -29.72 6.06 -13.41
N PHE A 720 -31.01 5.71 -13.31
CA PHE A 720 -31.55 4.56 -14.04
C PHE A 720 -31.44 4.70 -15.56
N GLU A 721 -31.76 5.87 -16.12
CA GLU A 721 -31.63 6.14 -17.56
C GLU A 721 -30.19 5.99 -18.06
N ALA A 722 -29.22 6.49 -17.29
CA ALA A 722 -27.80 6.37 -17.59
C ALA A 722 -27.35 4.90 -17.56
N MET A 723 -27.65 4.16 -16.49
CA MET A 723 -27.31 2.73 -16.37
C MET A 723 -27.97 1.88 -17.47
N LYS A 724 -29.25 2.16 -17.79
CA LYS A 724 -29.95 1.55 -18.92
C LYS A 724 -29.22 1.83 -20.23
N LYS A 725 -28.78 3.08 -20.47
CA LYS A 725 -28.02 3.45 -21.68
C LYS A 725 -26.75 2.62 -21.82
N MET A 726 -25.95 2.48 -20.75
CA MET A 726 -24.70 1.71 -20.78
C MET A 726 -24.92 0.27 -21.25
N GLN A 727 -26.05 -0.34 -20.86
CA GLN A 727 -26.39 -1.72 -21.20
C GLN A 727 -27.23 -1.90 -22.48
N THR A 728 -27.68 -0.84 -23.15
CA THR A 728 -28.48 -0.94 -24.40
C THR A 728 -27.86 -0.23 -25.60
N THR A 729 -26.78 0.53 -25.43
CA THR A 729 -26.21 1.37 -26.49
C THR A 729 -24.85 0.82 -26.92
N PRO A 730 -24.61 0.55 -28.21
CA PRO A 730 -23.28 0.22 -28.70
C PRO A 730 -22.25 1.25 -28.25
N PRO A 731 -21.05 0.80 -27.88
CA PRO A 731 -20.10 1.63 -27.16
C PRO A 731 -19.43 2.65 -28.10
N ALA A 732 -18.95 3.77 -27.56
CA ALA A 732 -18.61 4.95 -28.34
C ALA A 732 -17.35 5.66 -27.84
N LYS A 733 -16.69 6.40 -28.75
CA LYS A 733 -15.61 7.32 -28.36
C LYS A 733 -16.18 8.50 -27.56
N VAL A 734 -15.51 8.84 -26.47
CA VAL A 734 -15.79 10.01 -25.63
C VAL A 734 -14.45 10.68 -25.37
N GLY A 735 -14.29 11.93 -25.82
CA GLY A 735 -12.99 12.59 -25.81
C GLY A 735 -11.91 11.79 -26.53
N LEU A 736 -10.79 11.55 -25.82
CA LEU A 736 -9.65 10.76 -26.29
C LEU A 736 -9.76 9.24 -26.04
N GLY A 737 -10.80 8.78 -25.34
CA GLY A 737 -11.00 7.38 -24.99
C GLY A 737 -12.38 6.84 -25.36
N TYR A 738 -13.02 6.06 -24.48
CA TYR A 738 -14.19 5.26 -24.81
C TYR A 738 -15.15 5.04 -23.64
N ALA A 739 -16.44 4.85 -23.94
CA ALA A 739 -17.50 4.52 -23.00
C ALA A 739 -18.35 3.33 -23.50
N GLY A 740 -18.93 2.56 -22.59
CA GLY A 740 -19.81 1.44 -22.91
C GLY A 740 -19.10 0.11 -23.19
N ASN A 741 -19.91 -0.95 -23.26
CA ASN A 741 -19.43 -2.33 -23.26
C ASN A 741 -18.95 -2.76 -24.65
N ARG A 742 -17.62 -2.96 -24.78
CA ARG A 742 -16.93 -3.30 -26.04
C ARG A 742 -17.59 -4.44 -26.82
N ASP A 743 -18.04 -5.49 -26.13
CA ASP A 743 -18.63 -6.69 -26.74
C ASP A 743 -20.18 -6.72 -26.67
N LEU A 744 -20.84 -5.60 -26.33
CA LEU A 744 -22.29 -5.57 -26.04
C LEU A 744 -23.16 -6.11 -27.18
N VAL A 745 -22.87 -5.74 -28.43
CA VAL A 745 -23.66 -6.18 -29.60
C VAL A 745 -23.63 -7.70 -29.73
N THR A 746 -22.45 -8.29 -29.60
CA THR A 746 -22.23 -9.75 -29.63
C THR A 746 -22.89 -10.45 -28.44
N TYR A 747 -22.76 -9.87 -27.24
CA TYR A 747 -23.42 -10.37 -26.02
C TYR A 747 -24.94 -10.45 -26.18
N LEU A 748 -25.55 -9.43 -26.77
CA LEU A 748 -27.00 -9.39 -27.02
C LEU A 748 -27.44 -10.36 -28.13
N GLU A 749 -26.66 -10.52 -29.20
CA GLU A 749 -26.92 -11.46 -30.30
C GLU A 749 -26.90 -12.92 -29.81
N HIS A 750 -25.88 -13.30 -29.04
CA HIS A 750 -25.64 -14.70 -28.67
C HIS A 750 -26.13 -15.09 -27.28
N ARG A 751 -26.51 -14.12 -26.43
CA ARG A 751 -26.77 -14.31 -24.99
C ARG A 751 -25.53 -14.74 -24.18
N PHE A 752 -24.34 -14.49 -24.74
CA PHE A 752 -23.00 -14.57 -24.14
C PHE A 752 -22.01 -13.91 -25.10
N VAL A 753 -20.77 -13.67 -24.68
CA VAL A 753 -19.70 -13.24 -25.61
C VAL A 753 -18.91 -14.49 -26.07
N PRO A 754 -19.05 -14.93 -27.33
CA PRO A 754 -18.29 -16.06 -27.84
C PRO A 754 -16.81 -15.73 -28.00
N PHE A 755 -15.92 -16.68 -27.72
CA PHE A 755 -14.47 -16.41 -27.74
C PHE A 755 -13.91 -16.14 -29.15
N ASP A 756 -14.63 -16.57 -30.19
CA ASP A 756 -14.34 -16.28 -31.61
C ASP A 756 -14.85 -14.90 -32.06
N LYS A 757 -15.65 -14.20 -31.22
CA LYS A 757 -16.22 -12.88 -31.49
C LYS A 757 -15.88 -11.79 -30.46
N GLY A 758 -15.34 -12.11 -29.28
CA GLY A 758 -14.98 -11.14 -28.23
C GLY A 758 -14.23 -11.73 -27.02
N ARG A 759 -14.18 -10.99 -25.90
CA ARG A 759 -13.61 -11.47 -24.63
C ARG A 759 -14.66 -12.28 -23.87
N PHE A 760 -14.43 -13.58 -23.72
CA PHE A 760 -15.41 -14.50 -23.14
C PHE A 760 -15.83 -14.16 -21.70
N SER A 761 -14.91 -13.67 -20.85
CA SER A 761 -15.19 -13.28 -19.46
C SER A 761 -16.25 -12.19 -19.32
N ASN A 762 -16.36 -11.29 -20.31
CA ASN A 762 -17.39 -10.25 -20.35
C ASN A 762 -18.81 -10.82 -20.22
N THR A 763 -19.05 -12.08 -20.60
CA THR A 763 -20.35 -12.77 -20.39
C THR A 763 -20.81 -12.73 -18.93
N LEU A 764 -19.89 -12.97 -18.00
CA LEU A 764 -20.19 -13.11 -16.57
C LEU A 764 -20.37 -11.74 -15.92
N GLU A 765 -19.47 -10.82 -16.24
CA GLU A 765 -19.45 -9.46 -15.69
C GLU A 765 -20.63 -8.64 -16.23
N TYR A 766 -20.94 -8.72 -17.54
CA TYR A 766 -22.10 -8.03 -18.12
C TYR A 766 -23.42 -8.57 -17.58
N ALA A 767 -23.51 -9.88 -17.29
CA ALA A 767 -24.68 -10.47 -16.65
C ALA A 767 -24.83 -10.00 -15.19
N TYR A 768 -23.74 -9.76 -14.46
CA TYR A 768 -23.82 -9.15 -13.13
C TYR A 768 -24.31 -7.69 -13.21
N ASP A 769 -23.75 -6.89 -14.11
CA ASP A 769 -24.19 -5.50 -14.30
C ASP A 769 -25.66 -5.41 -14.74
N ASP A 770 -26.09 -6.27 -15.66
CA ASP A 770 -27.50 -6.39 -16.06
C ASP A 770 -28.38 -6.75 -14.85
N TRP A 771 -27.97 -7.72 -14.04
CA TRP A 771 -28.68 -8.04 -12.80
C TRP A 771 -28.76 -6.81 -11.88
N ALA A 772 -27.69 -6.03 -11.71
CA ALA A 772 -27.71 -4.79 -10.91
C ALA A 772 -28.72 -3.75 -11.47
N VAL A 773 -28.79 -3.56 -12.79
CA VAL A 773 -29.82 -2.71 -13.42
C VAL A 773 -31.24 -3.25 -13.14
N SER A 774 -31.44 -4.57 -13.13
CA SER A 774 -32.73 -5.18 -12.76
C SER A 774 -33.15 -4.85 -11.32
N GLN A 775 -32.19 -4.82 -10.38
CA GLN A 775 -32.46 -4.49 -8.98
C GLN A 775 -32.82 -3.01 -8.80
N MET A 776 -32.20 -2.10 -9.57
CA MET A 776 -32.63 -0.70 -9.62
C MET A 776 -34.01 -0.55 -10.26
N ALA A 777 -34.27 -1.24 -11.37
CA ALA A 777 -35.57 -1.22 -12.05
C ALA A 777 -36.69 -1.63 -11.09
N LYS A 778 -36.50 -2.74 -10.37
CA LYS A 778 -37.40 -3.24 -9.32
C LYS A 778 -37.61 -2.21 -8.21
N ALA A 779 -36.53 -1.61 -7.70
CA ALA A 779 -36.60 -0.59 -6.64
C ALA A 779 -37.33 0.70 -7.09
N LEU A 780 -37.41 0.98 -8.39
CA LEU A 780 -38.12 2.11 -8.99
C LEU A 780 -39.50 1.75 -9.59
N GLY A 781 -39.96 0.50 -9.47
CA GLY A 781 -41.24 0.03 -10.03
C GLY A 781 -41.27 -0.09 -11.56
N LYS A 782 -40.12 -0.23 -12.22
CA LYS A 782 -39.96 -0.32 -13.68
C LYS A 782 -40.01 -1.78 -14.15
N HIS A 783 -41.19 -2.40 -14.08
CA HIS A 783 -41.36 -3.85 -14.22
C HIS A 783 -40.96 -4.44 -15.58
N GLU A 784 -41.00 -3.68 -16.68
CA GLU A 784 -40.60 -4.21 -18.00
C GLU A 784 -39.07 -4.26 -18.12
N GLU A 785 -38.37 -3.21 -17.68
CA GLU A 785 -36.91 -3.25 -17.57
C GLU A 785 -36.42 -4.24 -16.50
N GLU A 786 -37.12 -4.37 -15.38
CA GLU A 786 -36.84 -5.40 -14.35
C GLU A 786 -36.77 -6.80 -14.98
N LYS A 787 -37.80 -7.20 -15.74
CA LYS A 787 -37.84 -8.50 -16.42
C LYS A 787 -36.72 -8.66 -17.45
N LEU A 788 -36.53 -7.65 -18.32
CA LEU A 788 -35.54 -7.67 -19.39
C LEU A 788 -34.12 -7.85 -18.83
N PHE A 789 -33.77 -7.05 -17.83
CA PHE A 789 -32.44 -7.08 -17.23
C PHE A 789 -32.25 -8.27 -16.29
N ALA A 790 -33.31 -8.82 -15.68
CA ALA A 790 -33.25 -10.09 -14.96
C ALA A 790 -33.04 -11.31 -15.89
N GLU A 791 -33.66 -11.33 -17.08
CA GLU A 791 -33.38 -12.37 -18.10
C GLU A 791 -31.90 -12.32 -18.51
N ARG A 792 -31.41 -11.15 -18.90
CA ARG A 792 -29.99 -10.94 -19.24
C ARG A 792 -29.06 -11.27 -18.08
N GLY A 793 -29.46 -10.95 -16.84
CA GLY A 793 -28.71 -11.29 -15.63
C GLY A 793 -28.54 -12.79 -15.38
N SER A 794 -29.27 -13.65 -16.10
CA SER A 794 -29.10 -15.12 -16.10
C SER A 794 -28.16 -15.65 -17.19
N TYR A 795 -27.68 -14.79 -18.12
CA TYR A 795 -26.87 -15.19 -19.28
C TYR A 795 -25.50 -15.79 -18.90
N TRP A 796 -25.03 -15.61 -17.67
CA TRP A 796 -23.86 -16.33 -17.14
C TRP A 796 -23.96 -17.86 -17.32
N ARG A 797 -25.17 -18.44 -17.28
CA ARG A 797 -25.39 -19.89 -17.50
C ARG A 797 -24.89 -20.34 -18.88
N ASN A 798 -24.88 -19.46 -19.89
CA ASN A 798 -24.40 -19.78 -21.23
C ASN A 798 -22.87 -19.93 -21.31
N ALA A 799 -22.13 -19.49 -20.29
CA ALA A 799 -20.68 -19.66 -20.18
C ALA A 799 -20.25 -20.91 -19.40
N ILE A 800 -21.11 -21.49 -18.57
CA ILE A 800 -20.76 -22.65 -17.73
C ILE A 800 -21.02 -23.95 -18.48
N ASP A 801 -19.97 -24.73 -18.72
CA ASP A 801 -20.06 -26.11 -19.20
C ASP A 801 -20.27 -27.03 -17.99
N THR A 802 -21.49 -27.51 -17.76
CA THR A 802 -21.85 -28.33 -16.58
C THR A 802 -21.12 -29.67 -16.52
N ALA A 803 -20.61 -30.20 -17.64
CA ALA A 803 -19.81 -31.43 -17.63
C ALA A 803 -18.49 -31.21 -16.87
N THR A 804 -17.79 -30.11 -17.16
CA THR A 804 -16.52 -29.73 -16.53
C THR A 804 -16.70 -28.86 -15.28
N GLY A 805 -17.86 -28.21 -15.14
CA GLY A 805 -18.15 -27.22 -14.11
C GLY A 805 -17.25 -25.98 -14.22
N TYR A 806 -16.79 -25.59 -15.41
CA TYR A 806 -15.99 -24.38 -15.62
C TYR A 806 -16.71 -23.42 -16.57
N ALA A 807 -16.39 -22.13 -16.46
CA ALA A 807 -16.64 -21.12 -17.48
C ALA A 807 -15.77 -21.42 -18.72
N ARG A 808 -16.17 -22.39 -19.54
CA ARG A 808 -15.37 -22.96 -20.64
C ARG A 808 -15.57 -22.14 -21.92
N LEU A 809 -14.50 -21.88 -22.67
CA LEU A 809 -14.60 -21.09 -23.90
C LEU A 809 -15.61 -21.69 -24.89
N ARG A 810 -16.64 -20.91 -25.25
CA ARG A 810 -17.73 -21.28 -26.17
C ARG A 810 -17.71 -20.44 -27.44
N LYS A 811 -17.92 -21.08 -28.59
CA LYS A 811 -17.98 -20.44 -29.92
C LYS A 811 -19.37 -19.89 -30.23
N SER A 812 -19.44 -19.03 -31.26
CA SER A 812 -20.69 -18.44 -31.75
C SER A 812 -21.64 -19.46 -32.41
N ASP A 813 -21.14 -20.63 -32.81
CA ASP A 813 -21.94 -21.80 -33.22
C ASP A 813 -22.51 -22.62 -32.05
N GLY A 814 -22.17 -22.25 -30.81
CA GLY A 814 -22.60 -22.89 -29.57
C GLY A 814 -21.69 -24.02 -29.06
N SER A 815 -20.68 -24.44 -29.83
CA SER A 815 -19.73 -25.49 -29.44
C SER A 815 -18.71 -25.02 -28.39
N TRP A 816 -18.28 -25.93 -27.51
CA TRP A 816 -17.23 -25.66 -26.53
C TRP A 816 -15.84 -25.96 -27.11
N MET A 817 -14.80 -25.24 -26.66
CA MET A 817 -13.41 -25.51 -27.03
C MET A 817 -12.97 -26.92 -26.58
N GLU A 818 -12.46 -27.72 -27.51
CA GLU A 818 -11.82 -29.03 -27.24
C GLU A 818 -10.43 -28.85 -26.59
N ASN A 819 -9.95 -29.89 -25.90
CA ASN A 819 -8.64 -29.90 -25.23
C ASN A 819 -8.42 -28.69 -24.29
N PHE A 820 -9.45 -28.39 -23.50
CA PHE A 820 -9.53 -27.20 -22.66
C PHE A 820 -8.77 -27.38 -21.33
N ASP A 821 -7.83 -26.48 -21.06
CA ASP A 821 -7.10 -26.33 -19.80
C ASP A 821 -7.64 -25.10 -19.06
N PRO A 822 -8.17 -25.22 -17.82
CA PRO A 822 -8.79 -24.11 -17.10
C PRO A 822 -7.80 -23.04 -16.63
N PHE A 823 -6.50 -23.30 -16.62
CA PHE A 823 -5.44 -22.33 -16.34
C PHE A 823 -4.82 -21.74 -17.61
N LYS A 824 -4.74 -22.49 -18.71
CA LYS A 824 -3.98 -22.08 -19.91
C LYS A 824 -4.82 -21.69 -21.12
N SER A 825 -5.99 -22.30 -21.35
CA SER A 825 -6.79 -22.05 -22.57
C SER A 825 -7.42 -20.66 -22.56
N GLY A 826 -6.79 -19.68 -23.22
CA GLY A 826 -7.30 -18.31 -23.33
C GLY A 826 -7.04 -17.40 -22.13
N ALA A 827 -6.13 -17.82 -21.24
CA ALA A 827 -5.60 -17.03 -20.14
C ALA A 827 -5.12 -15.63 -20.60
N ASN A 828 -5.41 -14.62 -19.80
CA ASN A 828 -5.12 -13.20 -20.05
C ASN A 828 -5.46 -12.69 -21.48
N LYS A 829 -6.49 -13.27 -22.11
CA LYS A 829 -6.93 -12.92 -23.48
C LYS A 829 -8.44 -12.98 -23.61
N HIS A 830 -9.02 -14.15 -23.34
CA HIS A 830 -10.47 -14.36 -23.31
C HIS A 830 -11.00 -14.26 -21.88
N TYR A 831 -10.16 -14.56 -20.90
CA TYR A 831 -10.35 -14.17 -19.49
C TYR A 831 -9.43 -12.98 -19.21
N VAL A 832 -10.01 -11.84 -18.82
CA VAL A 832 -9.24 -10.63 -18.48
C VAL A 832 -8.47 -10.87 -17.19
N GLU A 833 -7.14 -10.63 -17.23
CA GLU A 833 -6.22 -10.71 -16.09
C GLU A 833 -6.33 -11.98 -15.26
N GLY A 834 -6.69 -13.09 -15.89
CA GLY A 834 -6.96 -14.34 -15.20
C GLY A 834 -7.17 -15.52 -16.13
N ASN A 835 -7.78 -16.55 -15.58
CA ASN A 835 -8.01 -17.83 -16.22
C ASN A 835 -9.46 -18.32 -16.02
N ALA A 836 -9.82 -19.46 -16.60
CA ALA A 836 -11.16 -20.02 -16.45
C ALA A 836 -11.45 -20.50 -15.02
N TRP A 837 -10.44 -21.00 -14.30
CA TRP A 837 -10.60 -21.44 -12.91
C TRP A 837 -11.11 -20.29 -12.03
N GLN A 838 -10.52 -19.11 -12.15
CA GLN A 838 -10.88 -17.88 -11.44
C GLN A 838 -12.25 -17.38 -11.88
N LEU A 839 -12.42 -17.12 -13.19
CA LEU A 839 -13.63 -16.50 -13.72
C LEU A 839 -14.88 -17.37 -13.53
N THR A 840 -14.75 -18.69 -13.41
CA THR A 840 -15.87 -19.61 -13.07
C THR A 840 -16.65 -19.18 -11.83
N TYR A 841 -16.00 -18.52 -10.87
CA TYR A 841 -16.63 -18.07 -9.63
C TYR A 841 -17.30 -16.68 -9.72
N PHE A 842 -17.25 -15.99 -10.87
CA PHE A 842 -17.86 -14.67 -11.07
C PHE A 842 -19.37 -14.77 -11.35
N VAL A 843 -20.14 -15.23 -10.36
CA VAL A 843 -21.62 -15.13 -10.35
C VAL A 843 -22.10 -14.63 -8.97
N PRO A 844 -21.69 -13.42 -8.53
CA PRO A 844 -22.08 -12.87 -7.23
C PRO A 844 -23.60 -12.73 -7.03
N GLN A 845 -24.37 -12.61 -8.11
CA GLN A 845 -25.83 -12.48 -8.08
C GLN A 845 -26.59 -13.77 -7.70
N ASP A 846 -26.00 -14.96 -7.88
CA ASP A 846 -26.65 -16.26 -7.60
C ASP A 846 -25.62 -17.39 -7.39
N VAL A 847 -24.76 -17.23 -6.38
CA VAL A 847 -23.77 -18.23 -5.99
C VAL A 847 -24.38 -19.63 -5.74
N PRO A 848 -25.55 -19.78 -5.08
CA PRO A 848 -26.17 -21.09 -4.91
C PRO A 848 -26.55 -21.77 -6.22
N ALA A 849 -26.99 -21.04 -7.25
CA ALA A 849 -27.23 -21.65 -8.55
C ALA A 849 -25.94 -22.01 -9.27
N LEU A 850 -24.90 -21.17 -9.21
CA LEU A 850 -23.60 -21.51 -9.76
C LEU A 850 -23.06 -22.82 -9.16
N ALA A 851 -23.15 -22.97 -7.83
CA ALA A 851 -22.75 -24.20 -7.15
C ALA A 851 -23.55 -25.43 -7.61
N ARG A 852 -24.86 -25.28 -7.90
CA ARG A 852 -25.67 -26.37 -8.48
C ARG A 852 -25.27 -26.75 -9.91
N GLU A 853 -24.93 -25.79 -10.76
CA GLU A 853 -24.47 -26.04 -12.15
C GLU A 853 -23.08 -26.70 -12.20
N ILE A 854 -22.22 -26.42 -11.21
CA ILE A 854 -20.88 -27.01 -11.08
C ILE A 854 -20.91 -28.36 -10.36
N GLY A 855 -21.89 -28.56 -9.47
CA GLY A 855 -21.90 -29.58 -8.42
C GLY A 855 -21.28 -29.05 -7.12
N GLU A 856 -22.04 -29.07 -6.02
CA GLU A 856 -21.69 -28.39 -4.76
C GLU A 856 -20.38 -28.92 -4.14
N ASP A 857 -20.20 -30.25 -4.10
CA ASP A 857 -18.95 -30.86 -3.62
C ASP A 857 -17.75 -30.44 -4.49
N ARG A 858 -17.90 -30.49 -5.83
CA ARG A 858 -16.87 -30.06 -6.78
C ARG A 858 -16.51 -28.58 -6.61
N PHE A 859 -17.50 -27.73 -6.32
CA PHE A 859 -17.30 -26.31 -6.03
C PHE A 859 -16.45 -26.13 -4.77
N ILE A 860 -16.82 -26.79 -3.67
CA ILE A 860 -16.16 -26.71 -2.36
C ILE A 860 -14.73 -27.26 -2.42
N GLU A 861 -14.54 -28.45 -3.00
CA GLU A 861 -13.24 -29.12 -3.12
C GLU A 861 -12.27 -28.29 -3.97
N ARG A 862 -12.71 -27.86 -5.16
CA ARG A 862 -11.88 -27.06 -6.08
C ARG A 862 -11.45 -25.75 -5.42
N LEU A 863 -12.39 -25.03 -4.80
CA LEU A 863 -12.10 -23.75 -4.15
C LEU A 863 -11.14 -23.92 -2.97
N SER A 864 -11.36 -24.93 -2.13
CA SER A 864 -10.50 -25.25 -0.98
C SER A 864 -9.08 -25.66 -1.38
N TRP A 865 -8.93 -26.43 -2.46
CA TRP A 865 -7.63 -26.72 -3.06
C TRP A 865 -6.93 -25.44 -3.53
N GLY A 866 -7.66 -24.56 -4.23
CA GLY A 866 -7.11 -23.30 -4.72
C GLY A 866 -6.57 -22.41 -3.60
N PHE A 867 -7.32 -22.30 -2.50
CA PHE A 867 -6.85 -21.60 -1.31
C PHE A 867 -5.58 -22.23 -0.70
N THR A 868 -5.51 -23.56 -0.65
CA THR A 868 -4.37 -24.30 -0.08
C THR A 868 -3.10 -24.14 -0.91
N GLU A 869 -3.20 -24.10 -2.24
CA GLU A 869 -2.06 -23.85 -3.11
C GLU A 869 -1.57 -22.41 -3.03
N SER A 870 -2.48 -21.43 -3.04
CA SER A 870 -2.13 -20.02 -2.98
C SER A 870 -1.63 -19.54 -1.61
N GLU A 871 -2.03 -20.18 -0.51
CA GLU A 871 -1.55 -19.86 0.84
C GLU A 871 -0.02 -19.97 0.95
N LYS A 872 0.58 -20.94 0.24
CA LYS A 872 2.03 -21.18 0.14
C LYS A 872 2.77 -19.96 -0.41
N LEU A 873 2.13 -19.21 -1.30
CA LEU A 873 2.66 -18.02 -1.98
C LEU A 873 2.11 -16.70 -1.40
N ARG A 874 1.56 -16.73 -0.17
CA ARG A 874 0.90 -15.59 0.49
C ARG A 874 -0.22 -14.95 -0.34
N TYR A 875 -0.92 -15.74 -1.17
CA TYR A 875 -1.93 -15.27 -2.13
C TYR A 875 -1.43 -14.25 -3.16
N ASN A 876 -0.13 -14.25 -3.46
CA ASN A 876 0.47 -13.40 -4.47
C ASN A 876 1.12 -14.23 -5.58
N ALA A 877 0.88 -13.88 -6.85
CA ALA A 877 1.49 -14.57 -7.99
C ALA A 877 2.94 -14.08 -8.19
N PRO A 878 3.95 -14.97 -8.19
CA PRO A 878 5.30 -14.58 -8.56
C PRO A 878 5.34 -13.93 -9.94
N GLY A 879 5.89 -12.71 -10.01
CA GLY A 879 6.09 -12.01 -11.28
C GLY A 879 4.81 -11.63 -12.03
N ASP A 880 3.68 -11.44 -11.35
CA ASP A 880 2.41 -10.93 -11.89
C ASP A 880 1.60 -11.94 -12.72
N GLN A 881 1.95 -13.22 -12.62
CA GLN A 881 1.38 -14.28 -13.45
C GLN A 881 0.03 -14.76 -12.90
N TYR A 882 -0.92 -13.85 -12.67
CA TYR A 882 -2.18 -14.12 -11.98
C TYR A 882 -2.95 -15.33 -12.53
N TRP A 883 -2.91 -15.51 -13.85
CA TRP A 883 -3.59 -16.58 -14.58
C TRP A 883 -2.93 -17.96 -14.44
N ASP A 884 -1.72 -18.07 -13.87
CA ASP A 884 -1.04 -19.35 -13.62
C ASP A 884 -1.34 -19.94 -12.23
N TYR A 885 -2.10 -19.21 -11.40
CA TYR A 885 -2.41 -19.57 -10.02
C TYR A 885 -3.93 -19.52 -9.75
N PRO A 886 -4.45 -20.20 -8.71
CA PRO A 886 -5.88 -20.23 -8.43
C PRO A 886 -6.37 -18.95 -7.74
N VAL A 887 -6.04 -18.73 -6.47
CA VAL A 887 -6.53 -17.59 -5.67
C VAL A 887 -5.45 -16.53 -5.52
N ILE A 888 -5.61 -15.34 -6.10
CA ILE A 888 -4.62 -14.26 -6.00
C ILE A 888 -5.29 -13.02 -5.42
N GLN A 889 -4.93 -12.64 -4.19
CA GLN A 889 -5.57 -11.54 -3.47
C GLN A 889 -5.26 -10.17 -4.10
N GLY A 890 -4.07 -10.01 -4.68
CA GLY A 890 -3.66 -8.79 -5.40
C GLY A 890 -4.30 -8.60 -6.76
N ASN A 891 -5.41 -9.28 -7.04
CA ASN A 891 -6.13 -9.22 -8.31
C ASN A 891 -7.64 -9.40 -8.06
N GLN A 892 -8.46 -8.49 -8.56
CA GLN A 892 -9.78 -8.21 -7.99
C GLN A 892 -10.78 -9.37 -8.15
N GLN A 893 -10.66 -10.21 -9.18
CA GLN A 893 -11.57 -11.34 -9.42
C GLN A 893 -11.54 -12.38 -8.28
N SER A 894 -10.49 -12.40 -7.45
CA SER A 894 -10.39 -13.34 -6.32
C SER A 894 -11.01 -12.80 -5.02
N MET A 895 -11.34 -11.51 -4.93
CA MET A 895 -11.65 -10.85 -3.66
C MET A 895 -12.89 -11.41 -2.94
N HIS A 896 -13.86 -11.97 -3.66
CA HIS A 896 -15.04 -12.59 -3.05
C HIS A 896 -14.87 -14.08 -2.73
N PHE A 897 -13.82 -14.74 -3.24
CA PHE A 897 -13.67 -16.20 -3.18
C PHE A 897 -13.79 -16.78 -1.77
N ALA A 898 -13.26 -16.09 -0.75
CA ALA A 898 -13.34 -16.56 0.63
C ALA A 898 -14.79 -16.58 1.14
N PHE A 899 -15.64 -15.67 0.68
CA PHE A 899 -17.02 -15.50 1.16
C PHE A 899 -18.01 -16.44 0.46
N LEU A 900 -17.64 -17.02 -0.69
CA LEU A 900 -18.45 -17.99 -1.42
C LEU A 900 -18.83 -19.23 -0.57
N PHE A 901 -18.00 -19.63 0.40
CA PHE A 901 -18.28 -20.79 1.25
C PHE A 901 -19.51 -20.61 2.16
N ASN A 902 -19.88 -19.38 2.53
CA ASN A 902 -21.14 -19.09 3.20
C ASN A 902 -22.34 -19.62 2.40
N TRP A 903 -22.35 -19.34 1.10
CA TRP A 903 -23.45 -19.65 0.18
C TRP A 903 -23.57 -21.13 -0.20
N VAL A 904 -22.59 -21.95 0.18
CA VAL A 904 -22.58 -23.42 0.07
C VAL A 904 -22.50 -24.10 1.44
N LYS A 905 -23.06 -23.45 2.48
CA LYS A 905 -23.24 -24.02 3.83
C LYS A 905 -21.93 -24.49 4.47
N ARG A 906 -20.84 -23.73 4.30
CA ARG A 906 -19.52 -23.95 4.92
C ARG A 906 -18.93 -22.64 5.50
N PRO A 907 -19.67 -21.87 6.34
CA PRO A 907 -19.21 -20.55 6.82
C PRO A 907 -17.88 -20.60 7.59
N TRP A 908 -17.52 -21.73 8.20
CA TRP A 908 -16.21 -21.91 8.83
C TRP A 908 -15.04 -21.87 7.83
N LEU A 909 -15.24 -22.25 6.56
CA LEU A 909 -14.21 -22.09 5.52
C LEU A 909 -14.07 -20.61 5.11
N THR A 910 -15.16 -19.83 5.09
CA THR A 910 -15.08 -18.37 4.97
C THR A 910 -14.26 -17.75 6.10
N GLN A 911 -14.51 -18.18 7.35
CA GLN A 911 -13.79 -17.73 8.53
C GLN A 911 -12.30 -18.14 8.51
N GLN A 912 -11.98 -19.35 8.02
CA GLN A 912 -10.60 -19.81 7.85
C GLN A 912 -9.86 -18.97 6.81
N TRP A 913 -10.41 -18.85 5.60
CA TRP A 913 -9.68 -18.31 4.45
C TRP A 913 -9.62 -16.78 4.43
N SER A 914 -10.68 -16.07 4.85
CA SER A 914 -10.60 -14.61 5.04
C SER A 914 -9.51 -14.22 6.04
N ARG A 915 -9.38 -14.97 7.14
CA ARG A 915 -8.32 -14.76 8.13
C ARG A 915 -6.94 -15.18 7.62
N SER A 916 -6.82 -16.24 6.83
CA SER A 916 -5.53 -16.58 6.22
C SER A 916 -5.06 -15.49 5.23
N ILE A 917 -5.96 -14.94 4.40
CA ILE A 917 -5.62 -13.79 3.54
C ILE A 917 -5.10 -12.62 4.39
N ILE A 918 -5.85 -12.22 5.44
CA ILE A 918 -5.44 -11.15 6.38
C ILE A 918 -4.07 -11.44 7.04
N ASP A 919 -3.79 -12.70 7.37
CA ASP A 919 -2.57 -13.13 8.05
C ASP A 919 -1.35 -13.31 7.13
N ARG A 920 -1.58 -13.56 5.83
CA ARG A 920 -0.53 -13.92 4.85
C ARG A 920 -0.21 -12.79 3.87
N TYR A 921 -1.22 -12.07 3.38
CA TYR A 921 -1.07 -11.03 2.34
C TYR A 921 -0.93 -9.61 2.90
N TYR A 922 -1.62 -9.28 4.01
CA TYR A 922 -1.72 -7.91 4.52
C TYR A 922 -0.77 -7.63 5.69
N GLY A 923 0.46 -7.22 5.41
CA GLY A 923 1.47 -6.88 6.42
C GLY A 923 1.36 -5.45 7.00
N THR A 924 2.48 -4.97 7.56
CA THR A 924 2.61 -3.60 8.14
C THR A 924 3.93 -2.92 7.80
N GLY A 925 4.77 -3.53 6.96
CA GLY A 925 6.09 -3.05 6.59
C GLY A 925 6.07 -2.12 5.38
N LEU A 926 7.27 -1.83 4.86
CA LEU A 926 7.43 -1.03 3.66
C LEU A 926 7.14 -1.86 2.41
N ALA A 927 7.52 -3.14 2.44
CA ALA A 927 7.49 -4.07 1.31
C ALA A 927 6.44 -5.19 1.43
N ASN A 928 5.81 -5.39 2.59
CA ASN A 928 4.84 -6.48 2.79
C ASN A 928 3.41 -6.01 3.14
N ALA A 929 3.12 -4.71 3.13
CA ALA A 929 1.78 -4.20 3.46
C ALA A 929 0.70 -4.69 2.48
N TYR A 930 1.06 -4.67 1.19
CA TYR A 930 0.32 -5.27 0.08
C TYR A 930 1.35 -6.03 -0.75
N LEU A 931 1.01 -7.23 -1.23
CA LEU A 931 1.95 -8.02 -2.04
C LEU A 931 1.73 -7.86 -3.54
N GLY A 932 0.59 -7.37 -4.00
CA GLY A 932 0.34 -6.87 -5.36
C GLY A 932 0.08 -5.36 -5.36
N ASP A 933 -0.47 -4.84 -6.46
CA ASP A 933 -0.91 -3.45 -6.55
C ASP A 933 -1.97 -3.13 -5.46
N GLU A 934 -1.98 -1.88 -4.98
CA GLU A 934 -2.96 -1.43 -3.97
C GLU A 934 -4.32 -1.02 -4.62
N ASP A 935 -4.30 -0.79 -5.92
CA ASP A 935 -5.45 -0.48 -6.78
C ASP A 935 -6.32 0.66 -6.25
N GLN A 936 -5.67 1.78 -5.95
CA GLN A 936 -6.28 3.03 -5.50
C GLN A 936 -7.32 2.85 -4.37
N GLY A 937 -6.93 2.12 -3.31
CA GLY A 937 -7.77 1.88 -2.13
C GLY A 937 -8.46 0.52 -2.10
N GLN A 938 -8.49 -0.25 -3.19
CA GLN A 938 -9.27 -1.49 -3.26
C GLN A 938 -8.75 -2.56 -2.29
N MET A 939 -7.43 -2.80 -2.26
CA MET A 939 -6.83 -3.75 -1.32
C MET A 939 -7.11 -3.34 0.13
N SER A 940 -7.00 -2.04 0.41
CA SER A 940 -7.22 -1.49 1.74
C SER A 940 -8.66 -1.58 2.22
N ALA A 941 -9.63 -1.28 1.36
CA ALA A 941 -11.04 -1.36 1.69
C ALA A 941 -11.51 -2.82 1.89
N TRP A 942 -10.94 -3.76 1.14
CA TRP A 942 -11.16 -5.20 1.39
C TRP A 942 -10.66 -5.60 2.78
N PHE A 943 -9.42 -5.21 3.13
CA PHE A 943 -8.86 -5.48 4.46
C PHE A 943 -9.77 -4.94 5.58
N ILE A 944 -10.26 -3.69 5.45
CA ILE A 944 -11.15 -3.09 6.44
C ILE A 944 -12.40 -3.95 6.61
N MET A 945 -13.15 -4.21 5.53
CA MET A 945 -14.40 -4.97 5.60
C MET A 945 -14.19 -6.38 6.17
N ALA A 946 -13.16 -7.09 5.71
CA ALA A 946 -12.81 -8.41 6.21
C ALA A 946 -12.39 -8.39 7.70
N ALA A 947 -11.65 -7.37 8.16
CA ALA A 947 -11.25 -7.20 9.56
C ALA A 947 -12.43 -6.82 10.49
N LEU A 948 -13.45 -6.14 9.96
CA LEU A 948 -14.75 -5.97 10.62
C LEU A 948 -15.54 -7.29 10.74
N GLY A 949 -15.17 -8.31 9.96
CA GLY A 949 -15.90 -9.56 9.85
C GLY A 949 -17.18 -9.43 9.01
N LEU A 950 -17.27 -8.44 8.11
CA LEU A 950 -18.45 -8.17 7.28
C LEU A 950 -18.12 -8.21 5.78
N PHE A 951 -19.04 -8.71 4.96
CA PHE A 951 -18.94 -8.67 3.50
C PHE A 951 -20.32 -8.60 2.82
N GLN A 952 -20.37 -8.26 1.53
CA GLN A 952 -21.56 -8.34 0.68
C GLN A 952 -21.19 -8.97 -0.68
N THR A 953 -21.46 -10.27 -0.88
CA THR A 953 -21.06 -10.95 -2.12
C THR A 953 -21.72 -10.37 -3.36
N ASP A 954 -22.97 -9.92 -3.24
CA ASP A 954 -23.75 -9.28 -4.32
C ASP A 954 -23.41 -7.78 -4.54
N GLY A 955 -22.40 -7.26 -3.84
CA GLY A 955 -22.04 -5.84 -3.84
C GLY A 955 -23.04 -4.93 -3.13
N GLY A 956 -24.01 -5.49 -2.37
CA GLY A 956 -25.12 -4.75 -1.78
C GLY A 956 -26.14 -4.24 -2.80
N CYS A 957 -26.17 -4.81 -4.00
CA CYS A 957 -27.02 -4.32 -5.10
C CYS A 957 -28.44 -4.89 -5.11
N SER A 958 -28.72 -5.99 -4.41
CA SER A 958 -30.08 -6.51 -4.25
C SER A 958 -31.02 -5.51 -3.58
N THR A 959 -32.33 -5.59 -3.87
CA THR A 959 -33.33 -4.68 -3.26
C THR A 959 -33.45 -4.82 -1.74
N GLU A 960 -32.94 -5.91 -1.18
CA GLU A 960 -32.89 -6.18 0.26
C GLU A 960 -31.45 -6.57 0.63
N PRO A 961 -30.51 -5.61 0.62
CA PRO A 961 -29.10 -5.90 0.79
C PRO A 961 -28.84 -6.51 2.17
N VAL A 962 -27.97 -7.52 2.21
CA VAL A 962 -27.53 -8.19 3.43
C VAL A 962 -26.07 -7.89 3.74
N TYR A 963 -25.68 -8.01 4.99
CA TYR A 963 -24.29 -8.25 5.37
C TYR A 963 -24.10 -9.71 5.73
N GLU A 964 -22.99 -10.27 5.30
CA GLU A 964 -22.49 -11.59 5.62
C GLU A 964 -21.44 -11.49 6.73
N ILE A 965 -21.52 -12.40 7.70
CA ILE A 965 -20.60 -12.53 8.82
C ILE A 965 -19.48 -13.48 8.41
N ALA A 966 -18.25 -12.99 8.48
CA ALA A 966 -17.03 -13.77 8.32
C ALA A 966 -16.37 -13.99 9.68
N SER A 967 -15.09 -13.60 9.83
CA SER A 967 -14.36 -13.68 11.10
C SER A 967 -13.77 -12.29 11.41
N PRO A 968 -14.29 -11.55 12.41
CA PRO A 968 -13.72 -10.27 12.80
C PRO A 968 -12.31 -10.46 13.37
N LEU A 969 -11.51 -9.40 13.31
CA LEU A 969 -10.13 -9.39 13.81
C LEU A 969 -10.03 -8.82 15.24
N TYR A 970 -10.94 -7.92 15.63
CA TYR A 970 -10.84 -7.13 16.86
C TYR A 970 -11.92 -7.50 17.90
N PRO A 971 -11.59 -7.59 19.21
CA PRO A 971 -12.54 -7.89 20.28
C PRO A 971 -13.76 -6.97 20.33
N MET A 972 -13.59 -5.69 20.02
CA MET A 972 -14.71 -4.78 19.81
C MET A 972 -14.40 -3.77 18.70
N VAL A 973 -15.42 -3.48 17.90
CA VAL A 973 -15.45 -2.39 16.94
C VAL A 973 -16.70 -1.55 17.17
N THR A 974 -16.56 -0.22 17.19
CA THR A 974 -17.69 0.71 17.12
C THR A 974 -17.65 1.48 15.81
N ILE A 975 -18.71 1.34 15.02
CA ILE A 975 -18.93 2.07 13.76
C ILE A 975 -19.89 3.24 14.04
N ASP A 976 -19.45 4.46 13.79
CA ASP A 976 -20.29 5.66 13.78
C ASP A 976 -21.07 5.73 12.47
N LEU A 977 -22.40 5.76 12.58
CA LEU A 977 -23.32 5.90 11.44
C LEU A 977 -23.77 7.35 11.24
N GLY A 978 -23.40 8.25 12.17
CA GLY A 978 -23.56 9.70 12.09
C GLY A 978 -24.99 10.23 12.04
N GLY A 979 -26.01 9.36 12.12
CA GLY A 979 -27.41 9.72 11.84
C GLY A 979 -27.68 10.13 10.38
N GLN A 980 -26.72 9.92 9.47
CA GLN A 980 -26.82 10.36 8.07
C GLN A 980 -27.77 9.43 7.30
N TYR A 981 -28.42 9.93 6.25
CA TYR A 981 -29.29 9.10 5.38
C TYR A 981 -30.39 8.31 6.13
N GLY A 982 -30.89 8.84 7.25
CA GLY A 982 -31.91 8.18 8.08
C GLY A 982 -31.39 7.00 8.92
N ARG A 983 -30.06 6.87 9.06
CA ARG A 983 -29.40 5.82 9.86
C ARG A 983 -29.49 6.10 11.36
N GLY A 984 -29.14 5.08 12.15
CA GLY A 984 -28.92 5.19 13.58
C GLY A 984 -27.67 6.01 13.93
N LYS A 985 -27.32 6.02 15.22
CA LYS A 985 -26.09 6.70 15.70
C LYS A 985 -24.84 5.83 15.54
N GLN A 986 -24.90 4.58 16.00
CA GLN A 986 -23.73 3.69 16.01
C GLN A 986 -24.15 2.22 15.89
N PHE A 987 -23.24 1.39 15.39
CA PHE A 987 -23.33 -0.06 15.46
C PHE A 987 -22.07 -0.64 16.10
N VAL A 988 -22.22 -1.62 16.99
CA VAL A 988 -21.12 -2.26 17.70
C VAL A 988 -20.97 -3.72 17.26
N ILE A 989 -19.77 -4.13 16.91
CA ILE A 989 -19.41 -5.55 16.71
C ILE A 989 -18.57 -5.96 17.91
N GLU A 990 -19.03 -6.95 18.68
CA GLU A 990 -18.37 -7.47 19.88
C GLU A 990 -17.99 -8.94 19.62
N ALA A 991 -16.71 -9.23 19.44
CA ALA A 991 -16.20 -10.57 19.13
C ALA A 991 -15.54 -11.17 20.38
N LYS A 992 -16.33 -11.85 21.20
CA LYS A 992 -15.87 -12.42 22.46
C LYS A 992 -14.88 -13.53 22.22
N ASN A 993 -13.82 -13.53 23.02
CA ASN A 993 -12.71 -14.48 22.93
C ASN A 993 -11.99 -14.50 21.57
N VAL A 994 -12.17 -13.50 20.70
CA VAL A 994 -11.50 -13.45 19.39
C VAL A 994 -9.98 -13.39 19.55
N SER A 995 -9.29 -14.12 18.69
CA SER A 995 -7.84 -14.06 18.50
C SER A 995 -7.52 -14.54 17.09
N LYS A 996 -6.27 -14.95 16.81
CA LYS A 996 -5.89 -15.56 15.51
C LYS A 996 -5.97 -17.09 15.52
N HIS A 997 -5.94 -17.75 16.68
CA HIS A 997 -6.48 -19.10 16.80
C HIS A 997 -8.01 -19.10 16.91
N ASN A 998 -8.60 -18.25 17.77
CA ASN A 998 -10.04 -18.17 17.97
C ASN A 998 -10.70 -17.36 16.84
N LYS A 999 -10.80 -17.98 15.66
CA LYS A 999 -11.32 -17.38 14.43
C LYS A 999 -12.73 -17.83 14.04
N TYR A 1000 -13.25 -18.90 14.63
CA TYR A 1000 -14.52 -19.49 14.21
C TYR A 1000 -15.69 -18.97 15.04
N VAL A 1001 -16.76 -18.54 14.39
CA VAL A 1001 -18.00 -18.11 15.05
C VAL A 1001 -18.71 -19.34 15.61
N GLN A 1002 -18.94 -19.35 16.93
CA GLN A 1002 -19.64 -20.41 17.65
C GLN A 1002 -21.13 -20.10 17.78
N SER A 1003 -21.48 -18.83 17.99
CA SER A 1003 -22.85 -18.32 17.98
C SER A 1003 -22.89 -16.81 17.75
N ALA A 1004 -24.04 -16.29 17.31
CA ALA A 1004 -24.26 -14.87 17.07
C ALA A 1004 -25.56 -14.36 17.71
N ILE A 1005 -25.54 -13.10 18.15
CA ILE A 1005 -26.70 -12.36 18.66
C ILE A 1005 -26.73 -11.00 17.97
N LEU A 1006 -27.81 -10.71 17.23
CA LEU A 1006 -28.06 -9.42 16.60
C LEU A 1006 -29.18 -8.69 17.35
N ASN A 1007 -28.89 -7.48 17.84
CA ASN A 1007 -29.86 -6.60 18.52
C ASN A 1007 -30.64 -7.33 19.65
N GLY A 1008 -29.95 -8.19 20.40
CA GLY A 1008 -30.50 -8.97 21.51
C GLY A 1008 -31.25 -10.25 21.12
N LYS A 1009 -31.33 -10.59 19.83
CA LYS A 1009 -31.95 -11.82 19.32
C LYS A 1009 -30.89 -12.81 18.82
N PRO A 1010 -31.01 -14.12 19.11
CA PRO A 1010 -30.14 -15.13 18.51
C PRO A 1010 -30.19 -15.07 16.97
N LEU A 1011 -29.04 -15.23 16.33
CA LEU A 1011 -28.89 -15.27 14.88
C LEU A 1011 -28.21 -16.59 14.50
N GLN A 1012 -28.94 -17.48 13.83
CA GLN A 1012 -28.45 -18.79 13.38
C GLN A 1012 -27.99 -18.81 11.91
N SER A 1013 -28.16 -17.68 11.20
CA SER A 1013 -27.69 -17.50 9.84
C SER A 1013 -26.35 -16.77 9.79
N PHE A 1014 -25.55 -17.03 8.76
CA PHE A 1014 -24.32 -16.29 8.48
C PHE A 1014 -24.60 -14.84 8.03
N ARG A 1015 -25.85 -14.47 7.72
CA ARG A 1015 -26.21 -13.18 7.14
C ARG A 1015 -27.37 -12.51 7.85
N PHE A 1016 -27.45 -11.18 7.73
CA PHE A 1016 -28.57 -10.38 8.24
C PHE A 1016 -28.84 -9.17 7.32
N PRO A 1017 -30.06 -8.61 7.31
CA PRO A 1017 -30.37 -7.44 6.48
C PRO A 1017 -29.51 -6.24 6.86
N ALA A 1018 -28.88 -5.56 5.88
CA ALA A 1018 -28.05 -4.39 6.13
C ALA A 1018 -28.83 -3.27 6.86
N ALA A 1019 -30.14 -3.19 6.62
CA ALA A 1019 -31.06 -2.30 7.35
C ALA A 1019 -31.04 -2.49 8.89
N GLU A 1020 -30.74 -3.68 9.42
CA GLU A 1020 -30.63 -3.91 10.87
C GLU A 1020 -29.35 -3.34 11.47
N LEU A 1021 -28.25 -3.28 10.69
CA LEU A 1021 -27.04 -2.56 11.06
C LEU A 1021 -27.25 -1.05 10.91
N LEU A 1022 -27.85 -0.61 9.80
CA LEU A 1022 -28.04 0.81 9.49
C LEU A 1022 -28.99 1.53 10.47
N LYS A 1023 -29.89 0.81 11.16
CA LYS A 1023 -30.66 1.33 12.32
C LYS A 1023 -29.81 1.63 13.55
N GLY A 1024 -28.57 1.14 13.59
CA GLY A 1024 -27.73 1.09 14.78
C GLY A 1024 -28.11 -0.06 15.72
N GLY A 1025 -27.19 -0.41 16.62
CA GLY A 1025 -27.37 -1.56 17.52
C GLY A 1025 -26.08 -2.32 17.82
N ARG A 1026 -26.18 -3.66 17.92
CA ARG A 1026 -25.05 -4.53 18.25
C ARG A 1026 -25.16 -5.91 17.58
N LEU A 1027 -24.04 -6.38 17.03
CA LEU A 1027 -23.75 -7.79 16.76
C LEU A 1027 -22.77 -8.30 17.82
N THR A 1028 -23.15 -9.30 18.61
CA THR A 1028 -22.25 -10.02 19.52
C THR A 1028 -21.98 -11.40 18.95
N LEU A 1029 -20.71 -11.78 18.83
CA LEU A 1029 -20.22 -13.06 18.36
C LEU A 1029 -19.44 -13.74 19.47
N GLU A 1030 -19.62 -15.05 19.63
CA GLU A 1030 -18.78 -15.89 20.48
C GLU A 1030 -17.78 -16.64 19.59
N MET A 1031 -16.47 -16.50 19.84
CA MET A 1031 -15.41 -17.04 18.98
C MET A 1031 -14.68 -18.23 19.62
N GLY A 1032 -14.26 -19.20 18.80
CA GLY A 1032 -13.54 -20.41 19.23
C GLY A 1032 -12.44 -20.85 18.26
N ASP A 1033 -11.56 -21.74 18.72
CA ASP A 1033 -10.43 -22.30 17.93
C ASP A 1033 -10.79 -23.55 17.10
N VAL A 1034 -12.04 -24.04 17.21
CA VAL A 1034 -12.59 -25.15 16.41
C VAL A 1034 -13.81 -24.66 15.62
N PRO A 1035 -14.01 -25.10 14.35
CA PRO A 1035 -15.22 -24.83 13.58
C PRO A 1035 -16.50 -25.29 14.29
N ASN A 1036 -17.49 -24.40 14.42
CA ASN A 1036 -18.87 -24.85 14.62
C ASN A 1036 -19.47 -25.18 13.24
N MET A 1037 -19.74 -26.47 12.99
CA MET A 1037 -20.30 -26.94 11.72
C MET A 1037 -21.84 -26.85 11.64
N GLU A 1038 -22.50 -26.45 12.73
CA GLU A 1038 -23.97 -26.35 12.84
C GLU A 1038 -24.48 -24.90 12.75
N TRP A 1039 -23.61 -23.90 12.94
CA TRP A 1039 -23.99 -22.48 12.87
C TRP A 1039 -23.87 -21.93 11.44
N GLY A 1040 -24.84 -21.12 11.01
CA GLY A 1040 -24.77 -20.40 9.74
C GLY A 1040 -25.01 -21.26 8.49
N ILE A 1041 -25.76 -22.37 8.61
CA ILE A 1041 -26.00 -23.32 7.51
C ILE A 1041 -27.45 -23.34 6.99
N GLU A 1042 -28.30 -22.41 7.45
CA GLU A 1042 -29.72 -22.25 7.05
C GLU A 1042 -29.88 -21.93 5.55
#